data_AF-A0A1Y2A5U9-F1
#
_entry.id   AF-A0A1Y2A5U9-F1
#
_cell.length_a   1.000
_cell.length_b   1.000
_cell.length_c   1.000
_cell.angle_alpha   90.00
_cell.angle_beta   90.00
_cell.angle_gamma   90.00
#
_symmetry.space_group_name_H-M   'P 1'
#
loop_
_entity.id
_entity.type
_entity.pdbx_description
1 polymer ?
#
loop_
_entity_poly.entity_id
_entity_poly.type
_entity_poly.pdbx_seq_one_letter_code
_entity_poly.pdbx_strand_id
1 'polypeptide(L)'
;MNNYFFTLIVLIFLNCVSFVYSENSYYIVAILRNKSDKYYNEESQTVRNKIDELVNDRMNDIYDVIEEKKETYILENGELDNKLDELESLPKEKRNEQRKKFLFINKQDNGFYKRSLEMNKSDNSTSSEYIPFESNLVMHITDVLNYKLVSAYLSEETAKTACNMKNVLYCKKNEKLNIIGNDQMNTPVEAKFNLNKRSEEYFNNNNKHEYYNLEAIKRETGWKEVSVQDLSNVSTINHLQLISQSPYYYEGKSIDKNYYYPSSAGQGIDIYAIDDGLIADHIDFDTYEGTSYERTVTCDALATETGINETTEEQKKNCTYKEGYYPGHGIMDLSVAGGKDHAIPHKTVVNLSLRWPYYLDLVNGMLKSLNKKGIVIIDAAGNENRNICESKENPNFESFSGYRKSITVGGITTDINENGYFKTYNSNYGDCVDIFANFTDGSGESFIETGGTSCSAPIVVGIAALIMSEFPDNYTTETMKEKLLQLSFKDTINNLGYSKTFNTPNYFVNNGVNASCSSGCCSKEGECISFENDPWEKCLIENGCQSEFGYCTTVEKAIEECEKEVKENEECQFEFKNMKNSEILSKGETFKSDKCQTFYKRQFANQSVCSIAKKYKSFGFIDNYNKTTYLNSTLRYNNVRLKDIIDTYMECHQDSIPDNINEKELEKKCKIINSNKCKQLPYVIYEENKRYSVLMDPIHKNYTNNKKKCSKGCFHPSGYPCCLKTKEVVTTDVSGNWGYENNDFCFISFSIGIKILYFINNCWSISLGYPCCMKTNNVVYVDKDGQWGAEDGHWCGIPN
;
A
#
# COMPACT_ATOMS: atom_id res chain seq x y z
N MET A 1 46.47 23.89 80.05
CA MET A 1 45.97 24.02 78.66
C MET A 1 47.02 23.41 77.75
N ASN A 2 46.85 22.17 77.28
CA ASN A 2 47.60 21.63 76.11
C ASN A 2 47.21 20.21 75.66
N ASN A 3 46.35 19.48 76.36
CA ASN A 3 45.92 18.14 75.90
C ASN A 3 44.60 18.09 75.11
N TYR A 4 43.82 19.18 75.08
CA TYR A 4 42.57 19.22 74.30
C TYR A 4 42.76 19.71 72.86
N PHE A 5 43.87 20.38 72.56
CA PHE A 5 44.13 20.87 71.20
C PHE A 5 44.70 19.77 70.29
N PHE A 6 45.47 18.82 70.86
CA PHE A 6 46.05 17.72 70.10
C PHE A 6 45.02 16.63 69.74
N THR A 7 44.07 16.35 70.64
CA THR A 7 42.97 15.40 70.37
C THR A 7 41.97 15.96 69.36
N LEU A 8 41.73 17.27 69.35
CA LEU A 8 40.86 17.91 68.35
C LEU A 8 41.49 17.91 66.94
N ILE A 9 42.81 18.09 66.84
CA ILE A 9 43.52 18.05 65.55
C ILE A 9 43.58 16.63 64.98
N VAL A 10 43.72 15.59 65.82
CA VAL A 10 43.67 14.18 65.38
C VAL A 10 42.26 13.77 64.94
N LEU A 11 41.21 14.24 65.61
CA LEU A 11 39.80 13.99 65.21
C LEU A 11 39.38 14.76 63.94
N ILE A 12 39.97 15.93 63.69
CA ILE A 12 39.75 16.68 62.44
C ILE A 12 40.56 16.05 61.28
N PHE A 13 41.77 15.53 61.52
CA PHE A 13 42.52 14.78 60.50
C PHE A 13 41.89 13.42 60.17
N LEU A 14 41.23 12.74 61.13
CA LEU A 14 40.48 11.50 60.87
C LEU A 14 39.15 11.74 60.14
N ASN A 15 38.55 12.93 60.26
CA ASN A 15 37.34 13.33 59.51
C ASN A 15 37.62 14.11 58.22
N CYS A 16 38.89 14.39 57.89
CA CYS A 16 39.30 14.97 56.60
C CYS A 16 39.74 13.93 55.56
N VAL A 17 39.56 12.63 55.85
CA VAL A 17 39.43 11.64 54.80
C VAL A 17 38.00 11.75 54.30
N SER A 18 37.76 12.66 53.35
CA SER A 18 36.63 12.49 52.45
C SER A 18 36.82 11.12 51.82
N PHE A 19 36.08 10.11 52.29
CA PHE A 19 35.89 8.90 51.51
C PHE A 19 35.28 9.37 50.19
N VAL A 20 36.12 9.41 49.16
CA VAL A 20 35.65 9.58 47.79
C VAL A 20 34.89 8.30 47.51
N TYR A 21 33.58 8.34 47.71
CA TYR A 21 32.71 7.22 47.40
C TYR A 21 32.80 6.97 45.89
N SER A 22 33.24 5.77 45.52
CA SER A 22 33.49 5.40 44.14
C SER A 22 32.21 4.87 43.52
N GLU A 23 31.73 5.52 42.45
CA GLU A 23 30.69 4.96 41.60
C GLU A 23 31.33 3.91 40.67
N ASN A 24 31.51 2.69 41.19
CA ASN A 24 32.04 1.55 40.44
C ASN A 24 31.07 1.18 39.29
N SER A 25 31.59 0.96 38.09
CA SER A 25 30.76 0.59 36.93
C SER A 25 31.52 -0.29 35.95
N TYR A 26 30.79 -0.97 35.08
CA TYR A 26 31.40 -1.63 33.92
C TYR A 26 31.80 -0.59 32.87
N TYR A 27 32.94 -0.81 32.23
CA TYR A 27 33.45 -0.03 31.13
C TYR A 27 33.63 -0.91 29.90
N ILE A 28 33.25 -0.38 28.74
CA ILE A 28 33.57 -0.98 27.45
C ILE A 28 34.95 -0.45 27.03
N VAL A 29 35.93 -1.35 26.93
CA VAL A 29 37.31 -1.02 26.57
C VAL A 29 37.60 -1.58 25.18
N ALA A 30 37.93 -0.70 24.24
CA ALA A 30 38.32 -1.08 22.88
C ALA A 30 39.83 -1.25 22.80
N ILE A 31 40.31 -2.44 22.46
CA ILE A 31 41.73 -2.78 22.35
C ILE A 31 42.11 -2.96 20.88
N LEU A 32 43.03 -2.12 20.41
CA LEU A 32 43.55 -2.11 19.04
C LEU A 32 45.05 -2.46 19.03
N ARG A 33 45.41 -3.52 18.32
CA ARG A 33 46.81 -3.92 18.14
C ARG A 33 47.58 -2.95 17.24
N ASN A 34 47.12 -2.78 15.99
CA ASN A 34 47.74 -1.89 15.03
C ASN A 34 46.68 -1.31 14.08
N LYS A 35 46.80 -0.01 13.76
CA LYS A 35 45.91 0.67 12.81
C LYS A 35 45.96 0.08 11.40
N SER A 36 47.06 -0.58 11.02
CA SER A 36 47.21 -1.23 9.71
C SER A 36 46.53 -2.60 9.63
N ASP A 37 46.06 -3.15 10.75
CA ASP A 37 45.38 -4.45 10.74
C ASP A 37 44.05 -4.32 9.99
N LYS A 38 43.79 -5.30 9.13
CA LYS A 38 42.50 -5.54 8.51
C LYS A 38 41.50 -5.99 9.57
N TYR A 39 40.27 -6.22 9.11
CA TYR A 39 39.23 -6.66 10.02
C TYR A 39 39.54 -8.04 10.54
N TYR A 40 39.17 -8.31 11.80
CA TYR A 40 39.59 -9.51 12.50
C TYR A 40 39.31 -10.80 11.69
N ASN A 41 38.12 -10.91 11.10
CA ASN A 41 37.73 -12.08 10.30
C ASN A 41 38.38 -12.15 8.90
N GLU A 42 38.92 -11.04 8.39
CA GLU A 42 39.64 -10.97 7.11
C GLU A 42 41.16 -11.10 7.27
N GLU A 43 41.64 -11.13 8.51
CA GLU A 43 43.05 -11.23 8.79
C GLU A 43 43.61 -12.64 8.57
N SER A 44 44.93 -12.72 8.43
CA SER A 44 45.60 -14.01 8.47
C SER A 44 45.48 -14.64 9.87
N GLN A 45 45.49 -15.97 9.96
CA GLN A 45 45.45 -16.65 11.25
C GLN A 45 46.60 -16.21 12.18
N THR A 46 47.78 -15.99 11.63
CA THR A 46 48.95 -15.49 12.38
C THR A 46 48.71 -14.10 12.97
N VAL A 47 48.04 -13.22 12.22
CA VAL A 47 47.70 -11.87 12.72
C VAL A 47 46.60 -11.96 13.76
N ARG A 48 45.53 -12.74 13.54
CA ARG A 48 44.48 -12.99 14.53
C ARG A 48 45.03 -13.48 15.86
N ASN A 49 45.91 -14.48 15.85
CA ASN A 49 46.51 -15.01 17.08
C ASN A 49 47.25 -13.93 17.87
N LYS A 50 48.01 -13.07 17.18
CA LYS A 50 48.71 -11.93 17.80
C LYS A 50 47.77 -10.83 18.30
N ILE A 51 46.58 -10.67 17.69
CA ILE A 51 45.54 -9.76 18.19
C ILE A 51 44.98 -10.34 19.48
N ASP A 52 44.58 -11.62 19.47
CA ASP A 52 44.01 -12.29 20.64
C ASP A 52 44.98 -12.32 21.82
N GLU A 53 46.26 -12.61 21.56
CA GLU A 53 47.33 -12.58 22.57
C GLU A 53 47.46 -11.19 23.21
N LEU A 54 47.51 -10.12 22.40
CA LEU A 54 47.57 -8.75 22.92
C LEU A 54 46.32 -8.38 23.73
N VAL A 55 45.14 -8.77 23.26
CA VAL A 55 43.88 -8.50 23.95
C VAL A 55 43.88 -9.18 25.32
N ASN A 56 44.27 -10.46 25.37
CA ASN A 56 44.38 -11.20 26.62
C ASN A 56 45.45 -10.60 27.56
N ASP A 57 46.59 -10.14 27.01
CA ASP A 57 47.61 -9.42 27.78
C ASP A 57 47.05 -8.14 28.41
N ARG A 58 46.30 -7.34 27.65
CA ARG A 58 45.66 -6.13 28.18
C ARG A 58 44.56 -6.43 29.18
N MET A 59 43.83 -7.53 29.03
CA MET A 59 42.88 -7.99 30.05
C MET A 59 43.58 -8.35 31.35
N ASN A 60 44.76 -8.99 31.29
CA ASN A 60 45.59 -9.22 32.48
C ASN A 60 46.05 -7.90 33.10
N ASP A 61 46.54 -6.95 32.29
CA ASP A 61 46.99 -5.65 32.79
C ASP A 61 45.85 -4.88 33.48
N ILE A 62 44.63 -4.95 32.94
CA ILE A 62 43.43 -4.35 33.56
C ILE A 62 43.11 -5.07 34.88
N TYR A 63 43.16 -6.40 34.88
CA TYR A 63 42.94 -7.20 36.09
C TYR A 63 43.94 -6.86 37.21
N ASP A 64 45.22 -6.69 36.85
CA ASP A 64 46.27 -6.24 37.76
C ASP A 64 45.94 -4.90 38.38
N VAL A 65 45.50 -3.93 37.57
CA VAL A 65 45.09 -2.62 38.08
C VAL A 65 43.92 -2.71 39.06
N ILE A 66 42.96 -3.61 38.82
CA ILE A 66 41.83 -3.83 39.74
C ILE A 66 42.33 -4.44 41.06
N GLU A 67 43.22 -5.45 40.98
CA GLU A 67 43.80 -6.10 42.16
C GLU A 67 44.67 -5.15 42.99
N GLU A 68 45.53 -4.37 42.33
CA GLU A 68 46.46 -3.41 42.96
C GLU A 68 45.74 -2.26 43.67
N LYS A 69 44.56 -1.87 43.17
CA LYS A 69 43.78 -0.73 43.66
C LYS A 69 42.41 -1.14 44.21
N LYS A 70 42.28 -2.35 44.74
CA LYS A 70 40.99 -2.89 45.22
C LYS A 70 40.36 -2.03 46.32
N GLU A 71 41.17 -1.31 47.09
CA GLU A 71 40.71 -0.35 48.10
C GLU A 71 39.91 0.83 47.52
N THR A 72 39.96 1.07 46.22
CA THR A 72 39.20 2.13 45.54
C THR A 72 37.75 1.76 45.26
N TYR A 73 37.32 0.53 45.56
CA TYR A 73 35.97 0.01 45.30
C TYR A 73 35.09 0.01 46.55
N ILE A 74 35.31 0.95 47.46
CA ILE A 74 34.48 1.08 48.67
C ILE A 74 33.14 1.72 48.28
N LEU A 75 32.05 1.03 48.62
CA LEU A 75 30.67 1.45 48.38
C LEU A 75 30.25 2.55 49.37
N GLU A 76 29.08 3.18 49.13
CA GLU A 76 28.52 4.21 50.03
C GLU A 76 28.32 3.73 51.48
N ASN A 77 28.04 2.45 51.66
CA ASN A 77 27.89 1.82 52.97
C ASN A 77 29.22 1.57 53.70
N GLY A 78 30.36 1.90 53.08
CA GLY A 78 31.71 1.71 53.62
C GLY A 78 32.26 0.29 53.47
N GLU A 79 31.52 -0.62 52.84
CA GLU A 79 31.96 -1.99 52.58
C GLU A 79 32.69 -2.07 51.24
N LEU A 80 33.60 -3.03 51.12
CA LEU A 80 34.23 -3.36 49.84
C LEU A 80 33.18 -4.00 48.93
N ASP A 81 33.13 -3.57 47.67
CA ASP A 81 32.23 -4.12 46.67
C ASP A 81 32.39 -5.63 46.54
N ASN A 82 31.32 -6.38 46.78
CA ASN A 82 31.31 -7.84 46.75
C ASN A 82 31.60 -8.43 45.36
N LYS A 83 31.51 -7.64 44.28
CA LYS A 83 31.97 -8.09 42.96
C LYS A 83 33.47 -8.42 42.92
N LEU A 84 34.25 -7.90 43.86
CA LEU A 84 35.68 -8.19 43.99
C LEU A 84 35.98 -9.55 44.67
N ASP A 85 34.97 -10.28 45.14
CA ASP A 85 35.15 -11.57 45.83
C ASP A 85 35.96 -12.58 45.00
N GLU A 86 35.95 -12.48 43.65
CA GLU A 86 36.75 -13.34 42.79
C GLU A 86 38.27 -13.19 42.99
N LEU A 87 38.74 -12.01 43.41
CA LEU A 87 40.16 -11.75 43.70
C LEU A 87 40.67 -12.60 44.87
N GLU A 88 39.78 -13.03 45.76
CA GLU A 88 40.10 -13.87 46.92
C GLU A 88 40.02 -15.37 46.56
N SER A 89 39.29 -15.72 45.50
CA SER A 89 39.06 -17.11 45.06
C SER A 89 40.23 -17.72 44.29
N LEU A 90 41.09 -16.89 43.69
CA LEU A 90 42.24 -17.32 42.89
C LEU A 90 43.54 -16.89 43.56
N PRO A 91 44.28 -17.82 44.17
CA PRO A 91 45.36 -17.45 45.06
C PRO A 91 46.51 -16.78 44.30
N LYS A 92 47.02 -15.69 44.88
CA LYS A 92 48.33 -15.05 44.61
C LYS A 92 49.48 -16.07 44.43
N GLU A 93 49.33 -17.26 45.00
CA GLU A 93 50.26 -18.39 44.88
C GLU A 93 50.43 -18.92 43.43
N LYS A 94 49.44 -18.75 42.53
CA LYS A 94 49.57 -19.15 41.11
C LYS A 94 50.23 -18.10 40.21
N ARG A 95 50.28 -16.84 40.64
CA ARG A 95 50.84 -15.69 39.89
C ARG A 95 52.25 -15.28 40.35
N ASN A 96 52.70 -15.80 41.49
CA ASN A 96 53.96 -15.45 42.16
C ASN A 96 55.23 -15.83 41.40
N GLU A 97 55.16 -16.67 40.37
CA GLU A 97 56.23 -16.80 39.39
C GLU A 97 55.92 -15.86 38.23
N GLN A 98 56.81 -14.91 37.92
CA GLN A 98 56.74 -13.87 36.88
C GLN A 98 56.42 -14.36 35.43
N ARG A 99 56.00 -15.63 35.27
CA ARG A 99 55.70 -16.31 34.03
C ARG A 99 54.25 -16.80 33.93
N LYS A 100 53.35 -16.65 34.91
CA LYS A 100 51.96 -17.17 34.75
C LYS A 100 50.91 -16.06 34.56
N LYS A 101 50.16 -16.11 33.46
CA LYS A 101 49.08 -15.16 33.10
C LYS A 101 47.73 -15.86 33.04
N PHE A 102 46.64 -15.13 33.24
CA PHE A 102 45.31 -15.65 32.97
C PHE A 102 45.05 -15.70 31.46
N LEU A 103 44.36 -16.75 31.04
CA LEU A 103 43.72 -16.85 29.74
C LEU A 103 42.24 -16.67 29.97
N PHE A 104 41.76 -15.45 29.73
CA PHE A 104 40.35 -15.12 29.91
C PHE A 104 39.51 -15.93 28.93
N ILE A 105 38.53 -16.67 29.45
CA ILE A 105 37.70 -17.54 28.63
C ILE A 105 36.71 -16.68 27.85
N ASN A 106 36.81 -16.73 26.52
CA ASN A 106 35.78 -16.16 25.65
C ASN A 106 34.64 -17.18 25.48
N LYS A 107 33.49 -16.93 26.11
CA LYS A 107 32.30 -17.80 26.01
C LYS A 107 31.76 -17.93 24.58
N GLN A 108 32.03 -16.95 23.72
CA GLN A 108 31.52 -16.90 22.34
C GLN A 108 32.49 -17.49 21.30
N ASP A 109 33.77 -17.76 21.63
CA ASP A 109 34.77 -18.33 20.70
C ASP A 109 35.50 -19.53 21.32
N ASN A 110 34.90 -20.71 21.16
CA ASN A 110 35.52 -22.01 21.50
C ASN A 110 36.80 -22.32 20.70
N GLY A 111 37.02 -21.63 19.57
CA GLY A 111 38.17 -21.81 18.70
C GLY A 111 39.44 -21.21 19.28
N PHE A 112 39.38 -20.01 19.87
CA PHE A 112 40.53 -19.42 20.55
C PHE A 112 40.95 -20.29 21.73
N TYR A 113 40.01 -20.72 22.58
CA TYR A 113 40.30 -21.62 23.70
C TYR A 113 41.08 -22.88 23.28
N LYS A 114 40.65 -23.56 22.19
CA LYS A 114 41.39 -24.71 21.61
C LYS A 114 42.78 -24.31 21.09
N ARG A 115 42.89 -23.22 20.33
CA ARG A 115 44.17 -22.75 19.74
C ARG A 115 45.18 -22.32 20.81
N SER A 116 44.73 -21.64 21.86
CA SER A 116 45.55 -21.20 22.99
C SER A 116 46.07 -22.38 23.81
N LEU A 117 45.24 -23.41 24.02
CA LEU A 117 45.65 -24.68 24.64
C LEU A 117 46.65 -25.47 23.77
N GLU A 118 46.57 -25.33 22.44
CA GLU A 118 47.51 -25.94 21.49
C GLU A 118 48.84 -25.18 21.40
N MET A 119 48.83 -23.84 21.46
CA MET A 119 50.06 -23.01 21.50
C MET A 119 50.89 -23.29 22.76
N ASN A 120 50.26 -23.62 23.89
CA ASN A 120 50.95 -24.09 25.11
C ASN A 120 51.69 -25.43 24.92
N LYS A 121 51.43 -26.18 23.84
CA LYS A 121 52.09 -27.47 23.57
C LYS A 121 53.23 -27.39 22.56
N SER A 122 53.33 -26.34 21.73
CA SER A 122 54.24 -26.32 20.57
C SER A 122 55.52 -25.52 20.74
N ASP A 123 55.57 -24.51 21.62
CA ASP A 123 56.72 -23.61 21.72
C ASP A 123 57.43 -23.69 23.07
N ASN A 124 58.61 -24.32 23.06
CA ASN A 124 59.52 -24.40 24.21
C ASN A 124 60.39 -23.13 24.39
N SER A 125 60.16 -22.04 23.65
CA SER A 125 61.14 -20.93 23.59
C SER A 125 60.70 -19.51 23.97
N THR A 126 59.46 -19.21 24.39
CA THR A 126 59.07 -17.89 25.00
C THR A 126 57.67 -17.98 25.61
N SER A 127 57.26 -17.44 26.77
CA SER A 127 57.87 -17.07 28.07
C SER A 127 56.77 -16.87 29.14
N SER A 128 55.53 -17.35 28.91
CA SER A 128 54.43 -17.27 29.89
C SER A 128 53.48 -18.47 29.81
N GLU A 129 53.15 -19.09 30.95
CA GLU A 129 52.17 -20.17 31.13
C GLU A 129 50.77 -19.57 31.36
N TYR A 130 49.80 -19.99 30.56
CA TYR A 130 48.43 -19.46 30.63
C TYR A 130 47.50 -20.35 31.47
N ILE A 131 46.76 -19.72 32.41
CA ILE A 131 45.77 -20.37 33.27
C ILE A 131 44.36 -19.97 32.77
N PRO A 132 43.55 -20.90 32.25
CA PRO A 132 42.16 -20.63 31.92
C PRO A 132 41.40 -20.03 33.10
N PHE A 133 40.74 -18.90 32.87
CA PHE A 133 40.05 -18.16 33.91
C PHE A 133 38.77 -17.51 33.38
N GLU A 134 37.68 -17.72 34.09
CA GLU A 134 36.40 -17.06 33.87
C GLU A 134 36.24 -15.98 34.94
N SER A 135 36.31 -14.72 34.51
CA SER A 135 36.21 -13.54 35.38
C SER A 135 34.87 -12.86 35.19
N ASN A 136 34.33 -12.32 36.27
CA ASN A 136 33.22 -11.37 36.26
C ASN A 136 33.72 -9.91 36.28
N LEU A 137 35.01 -9.67 36.56
CA LEU A 137 35.63 -8.34 36.55
C LEU A 137 36.13 -7.94 35.16
N VAL A 138 36.69 -8.86 34.37
CA VAL A 138 37.22 -8.58 33.02
C VAL A 138 36.80 -9.66 32.04
N MET A 139 36.00 -9.30 31.03
CA MET A 139 35.33 -10.24 30.13
C MET A 139 35.51 -9.88 28.66
N HIS A 140 35.55 -10.88 27.79
CA HIS A 140 35.45 -10.68 26.34
C HIS A 140 34.03 -10.24 25.96
N ILE A 141 33.92 -9.34 24.96
CA ILE A 141 32.64 -8.97 24.36
C ILE A 141 32.58 -9.46 22.91
N THR A 142 33.12 -8.70 21.95
CA THR A 142 33.11 -9.06 20.51
C THR A 142 34.23 -8.32 19.78
N ASP A 143 34.51 -8.69 18.53
CA ASP A 143 35.36 -7.88 17.64
C ASP A 143 34.55 -6.78 16.93
N VAL A 144 35.20 -5.66 16.62
CA VAL A 144 34.60 -4.57 15.81
C VAL A 144 35.65 -4.10 14.82
N LEU A 145 35.38 -4.30 13.53
CA LEU A 145 36.34 -4.01 12.47
C LEU A 145 37.70 -4.69 12.77
N ASN A 146 38.71 -3.91 13.15
CA ASN A 146 40.07 -4.36 13.45
C ASN A 146 40.48 -4.25 14.93
N TYR A 147 39.55 -3.97 15.84
CA TYR A 147 39.79 -3.95 17.29
C TYR A 147 38.85 -4.91 18.02
N LYS A 148 39.16 -5.25 19.27
CA LYS A 148 38.28 -6.06 20.13
C LYS A 148 37.74 -5.26 21.30
N LEU A 149 36.53 -5.59 21.72
CA LEU A 149 35.89 -5.05 22.90
C LEU A 149 36.02 -6.01 24.07
N VAL A 150 36.30 -5.45 25.24
CA VAL A 150 36.25 -6.15 26.52
C VAL A 150 35.43 -5.33 27.52
N SER A 151 34.74 -6.01 28.42
CA SER A 151 34.07 -5.39 29.56
C SER A 151 35.02 -5.44 30.75
N ALA A 152 35.12 -4.34 31.50
CA ALA A 152 35.92 -4.26 32.72
C ALA A 152 35.16 -3.56 33.83
N TYR A 153 35.06 -4.15 35.02
CA TYR A 153 34.47 -3.53 36.20
C TYR A 153 35.50 -2.62 36.87
N LEU A 154 35.30 -1.30 36.78
CA LEU A 154 36.29 -0.31 37.18
C LEU A 154 35.70 0.73 38.14
N SER A 155 36.47 1.05 39.18
CA SER A 155 36.35 2.28 39.96
C SER A 155 36.81 3.49 39.13
N GLU A 156 36.50 4.71 39.57
CA GLU A 156 36.95 5.92 38.87
C GLU A 156 38.49 5.99 38.75
N GLU A 157 39.21 5.52 39.77
CA GLU A 157 40.67 5.55 39.79
C GLU A 157 41.32 4.48 38.90
N THR A 158 40.75 3.27 38.91
CA THR A 158 41.21 2.19 38.03
C THR A 158 40.88 2.49 36.58
N ALA A 159 39.74 3.10 36.29
CA ALA A 159 39.38 3.59 34.95
C ALA A 159 40.41 4.59 34.41
N LYS A 160 40.86 5.57 35.21
CA LYS A 160 41.94 6.50 34.80
C LYS A 160 43.22 5.80 34.36
N THR A 161 43.49 4.62 34.91
CA THR A 161 44.69 3.83 34.58
C THR A 161 44.43 2.94 33.37
N ALA A 162 43.40 2.09 33.43
CA ALA A 162 43.02 1.14 32.39
C ALA A 162 42.73 1.83 31.05
N CYS A 163 41.96 2.92 31.06
CA CYS A 163 41.57 3.63 29.85
C CYS A 163 42.73 4.34 29.13
N ASN A 164 43.87 4.57 29.81
CA ASN A 164 45.06 5.22 29.25
C ASN A 164 46.18 4.22 28.92
N MET A 165 45.92 2.91 29.02
CA MET A 165 46.90 1.90 28.67
C MET A 165 47.24 1.94 27.16
N LYS A 166 48.48 1.57 26.84
CA LYS A 166 48.89 1.38 25.44
C LYS A 166 47.94 0.38 24.77
N ASN A 167 47.59 0.61 23.51
CA ASN A 167 46.66 -0.22 22.73
C ASN A 167 45.18 -0.12 23.14
N VAL A 168 44.82 0.65 24.17
CA VAL A 168 43.43 1.04 24.39
C VAL A 168 43.10 2.18 23.43
N LEU A 169 42.14 1.94 22.54
CA LEU A 169 41.68 2.88 21.53
C LEU A 169 40.70 3.89 22.13
N TYR A 170 39.72 3.40 22.88
CA TYR A 170 38.81 4.18 23.69
C TYR A 170 38.27 3.32 24.83
N CYS A 171 37.73 3.99 25.84
CA CYS A 171 37.21 3.39 27.06
C CYS A 171 35.96 4.18 27.45
N LYS A 172 34.81 3.52 27.57
CA LYS A 172 33.54 4.19 27.84
C LYS A 172 32.85 3.57 29.04
N LYS A 173 32.52 4.40 30.04
CA LYS A 173 31.72 4.01 31.20
C LYS A 173 30.33 3.58 30.73
N ASN A 174 29.83 2.47 31.26
CA ASN A 174 28.42 2.14 31.15
C ASN A 174 27.64 3.11 32.05
N GLU A 175 26.90 4.02 31.43
CA GLU A 175 26.11 5.05 32.11
C GLU A 175 24.63 4.81 31.88
N LYS A 176 23.79 5.14 32.86
CA LYS A 176 22.34 5.13 32.67
C LYS A 176 21.94 6.27 31.74
N LEU A 177 21.18 5.95 30.70
CA LEU A 177 20.62 6.95 29.80
C LEU A 177 19.44 7.65 30.47
N ASN A 178 19.55 8.96 30.67
CA ASN A 178 18.37 9.80 30.83
C ASN A 178 17.76 9.98 29.44
N ILE A 179 16.91 9.04 29.03
CA ILE A 179 16.10 9.21 27.83
C ILE A 179 15.21 10.42 28.06
N ILE A 180 15.38 11.47 27.25
CA ILE A 180 14.38 12.52 27.14
C ILE A 180 13.21 11.91 26.36
N GLY A 181 12.35 11.24 27.10
CA GLY A 181 11.20 10.49 26.64
C GLY A 181 10.36 10.19 27.86
N ASN A 182 9.74 11.24 28.39
CA ASN A 182 8.88 11.15 29.56
C ASN A 182 7.55 10.54 29.12
N ASP A 183 7.51 9.23 28.89
CA ASP A 183 6.28 8.45 28.96
C ASP A 183 6.25 7.68 30.28
N GLN A 184 6.29 8.45 31.39
CA GLN A 184 5.19 8.22 32.31
C GLN A 184 3.92 8.47 31.49
N MET A 185 3.26 7.39 31.07
CA MET A 185 1.85 7.39 30.72
C MET A 185 1.05 7.93 31.92
N ASN A 186 1.10 9.23 32.16
CA ASN A 186 -0.06 9.96 32.62
C ASN A 186 -0.89 10.15 31.37
N THR A 187 -1.78 9.20 31.11
CA THR A 187 -2.93 9.40 30.22
C THR A 187 -3.51 10.79 30.44
N PRO A 188 -3.35 11.75 29.51
CA PRO A 188 -4.21 12.91 29.48
C PRO A 188 -5.47 12.42 28.79
N VAL A 189 -6.42 11.97 29.62
CA VAL A 189 -7.83 12.11 29.29
C VAL A 189 -8.00 13.56 28.82
N GLU A 190 -8.43 13.75 27.57
CA GLU A 190 -8.71 15.02 26.89
C GLU A 190 -7.61 15.63 25.98
N ALA A 191 -7.36 14.99 24.84
CA ALA A 191 -7.19 15.73 23.59
C ALA A 191 -8.46 15.53 22.73
N LYS A 192 -9.46 16.36 22.99
CA LYS A 192 -10.63 16.52 22.11
C LYS A 192 -10.16 17.02 20.73
N PHE A 193 -10.00 16.13 19.77
CA PHE A 193 -10.14 16.52 18.37
C PHE A 193 -11.62 16.41 18.00
N ASN A 194 -12.23 17.57 17.76
CA ASN A 194 -13.54 17.69 17.13
C ASN A 194 -13.47 17.09 15.72
N LEU A 195 -13.74 15.79 15.61
CA LEU A 195 -14.21 15.19 14.37
C LEU A 195 -15.62 15.72 14.14
N ASN A 196 -15.72 16.89 13.49
CA ASN A 196 -16.96 17.29 12.87
C ASN A 196 -17.31 16.23 11.83
N LYS A 197 -18.34 15.44 12.16
CA LYS A 197 -19.10 14.59 11.24
C LYS A 197 -19.35 15.33 9.93
N ARG A 198 -18.59 14.97 8.89
CA ARG A 198 -18.99 15.16 7.49
C ARG A 198 -18.27 14.15 6.59
N SER A 199 -18.66 12.89 6.74
CA SER A 199 -18.64 11.88 5.68
C SER A 199 -19.47 10.65 6.09
N GLU A 200 -20.63 10.86 6.71
CA GLU A 200 -21.70 9.84 6.77
C GLU A 200 -22.67 10.11 5.61
N GLU A 201 -22.27 9.77 4.39
CA GLU A 201 -23.18 9.45 3.27
C GLU A 201 -22.33 8.93 2.11
N TYR A 202 -22.76 7.84 1.47
CA TYR A 202 -22.04 6.95 0.54
C TYR A 202 -21.25 5.84 1.22
N PHE A 203 -21.93 4.73 1.56
CA PHE A 203 -21.56 3.36 1.20
C PHE A 203 -22.63 2.42 1.76
N ASN A 204 -23.83 2.52 1.19
CA ASN A 204 -24.78 1.41 1.17
C ASN A 204 -25.09 1.13 -0.29
N ASN A 205 -24.21 0.37 -0.93
CA ASN A 205 -24.55 -0.39 -2.11
C ASN A 205 -23.75 -1.69 -2.10
N ASN A 206 -24.48 -2.80 -2.08
CA ASN A 206 -24.00 -4.16 -2.28
C ASN A 206 -23.45 -4.36 -3.71
N ASN A 207 -22.34 -3.70 -4.03
CA ASN A 207 -21.54 -4.04 -5.20
C ASN A 207 -20.27 -4.73 -4.70
N LYS A 208 -20.20 -6.02 -4.98
CA LYS A 208 -18.99 -6.84 -4.93
C LYS A 208 -17.91 -6.08 -5.72
N HIS A 209 -16.98 -5.44 -5.00
CA HIS A 209 -15.99 -4.53 -5.60
C HIS A 209 -15.08 -5.26 -6.59
N GLU A 210 -14.65 -4.47 -7.57
CA GLU A 210 -13.91 -4.83 -8.78
C GLU A 210 -12.69 -5.71 -8.49
N TYR A 211 -12.55 -6.74 -9.33
CA TYR A 211 -11.49 -7.73 -9.26
C TYR A 211 -10.16 -7.13 -9.73
N TYR A 212 -9.16 -7.09 -8.85
CA TYR A 212 -7.78 -6.82 -9.20
C TYR A 212 -7.23 -7.94 -10.08
N ASN A 213 -6.38 -7.60 -11.05
CA ASN A 213 -5.80 -8.59 -11.96
C ASN A 213 -4.45 -9.08 -11.44
N LEU A 214 -4.44 -10.27 -10.84
CA LEU A 214 -3.22 -10.92 -10.33
C LEU A 214 -2.12 -11.05 -11.39
N GLU A 215 -2.47 -11.29 -12.66
CA GLU A 215 -1.50 -11.39 -13.74
C GLU A 215 -0.91 -10.03 -14.13
N ALA A 216 -1.66 -8.93 -13.90
CA ALA A 216 -1.12 -7.58 -14.05
C ALA A 216 -0.12 -7.28 -12.94
N ILE A 217 -0.48 -7.60 -11.68
CA ILE A 217 0.40 -7.43 -10.51
C ILE A 217 1.69 -8.24 -10.71
N LYS A 218 1.62 -9.53 -11.06
CA LYS A 218 2.81 -10.36 -11.34
C LYS A 218 3.73 -9.75 -12.40
N ARG A 219 3.16 -9.23 -13.49
CA ARG A 219 3.92 -8.65 -14.59
C ARG A 219 4.61 -7.35 -14.19
N GLU A 220 3.90 -6.52 -13.44
CA GLU A 220 4.37 -5.23 -12.95
C GLU A 220 5.48 -5.37 -11.91
N THR A 221 5.26 -6.25 -10.94
CA THR A 221 6.20 -6.44 -9.83
C THR A 221 7.37 -7.33 -10.21
N GLY A 222 7.19 -8.19 -11.22
CA GLY A 222 8.11 -9.27 -11.55
C GLY A 222 8.11 -10.42 -10.54
N TRP A 223 7.13 -10.47 -9.62
CA TRP A 223 7.01 -11.56 -8.64
C TRP A 223 6.63 -12.87 -9.34
N LYS A 224 7.16 -13.98 -8.84
CA LYS A 224 6.83 -15.32 -9.29
C LYS A 224 5.35 -15.61 -9.06
N GLU A 225 4.87 -15.34 -7.86
CA GLU A 225 3.49 -15.56 -7.43
C GLU A 225 3.02 -14.40 -6.53
N VAL A 226 1.71 -14.11 -6.58
CA VAL A 226 1.08 -13.03 -5.80
C VAL A 226 0.15 -13.67 -4.78
N SER A 227 0.36 -13.34 -3.51
CA SER A 227 -0.57 -13.62 -2.43
C SER A 227 -1.39 -12.39 -2.09
N VAL A 228 -2.61 -12.62 -1.62
CA VAL A 228 -3.55 -11.54 -1.27
C VAL A 228 -4.07 -11.79 0.13
N GLN A 229 -3.96 -10.78 0.98
CA GLN A 229 -4.59 -10.75 2.29
C GLN A 229 -5.80 -9.81 2.26
N ASP A 230 -6.99 -10.38 2.50
CA ASP A 230 -8.24 -9.63 2.59
C ASP A 230 -8.35 -8.95 3.96
N LEU A 231 -8.35 -7.61 3.97
CA LEU A 231 -8.50 -6.79 5.16
C LEU A 231 -9.89 -6.13 5.21
N SER A 232 -10.90 -6.76 4.60
CA SER A 232 -12.27 -6.23 4.52
C SER A 232 -12.93 -5.97 5.88
N ASN A 233 -12.52 -6.73 6.89
CA ASN A 233 -12.96 -6.62 8.28
C ASN A 233 -12.40 -5.38 9.01
N VAL A 234 -11.42 -4.68 8.44
CA VAL A 234 -10.88 -3.44 9.00
C VAL A 234 -11.77 -2.26 8.56
N SER A 235 -12.17 -1.44 9.52
CA SER A 235 -13.09 -0.31 9.33
C SER A 235 -12.44 0.91 8.68
N THR A 236 -11.12 1.03 8.75
CA THR A 236 -10.30 2.13 8.20
C THR A 236 -9.21 1.61 7.26
N ILE A 237 -8.62 2.51 6.47
CA ILE A 237 -7.48 2.18 5.61
C ILE A 237 -6.29 1.80 6.49
N ASN A 238 -5.77 0.59 6.29
CA ASN A 238 -4.64 0.00 7.01
C ASN A 238 -3.31 0.27 6.28
N HIS A 239 -2.20 0.32 7.02
CA HIS A 239 -0.87 0.55 6.46
C HIS A 239 -0.47 -0.47 5.38
N LEU A 240 -0.86 -1.75 5.52
CA LEU A 240 -0.58 -2.80 4.53
C LEU A 240 -1.23 -2.53 3.17
N GLN A 241 -2.43 -1.92 3.16
CA GLN A 241 -3.08 -1.52 1.91
C GLN A 241 -2.28 -0.41 1.22
N LEU A 242 -1.82 0.59 1.99
CA LEU A 242 -1.11 1.75 1.46
C LEU A 242 0.25 1.38 0.84
N ILE A 243 1.01 0.48 1.46
CA ILE A 243 2.32 0.07 0.93
C ILE A 243 2.24 -0.83 -0.32
N SER A 244 1.05 -1.28 -0.71
CA SER A 244 0.82 -2.16 -1.86
C SER A 244 -0.12 -1.56 -2.91
N GLN A 245 -0.48 -0.28 -2.79
CA GLN A 245 -1.42 0.39 -3.68
C GLN A 245 -1.07 1.87 -3.85
N SER A 246 -1.33 2.43 -5.02
CA SER A 246 -1.02 3.84 -5.32
C SER A 246 -1.92 4.82 -4.57
N PRO A 247 -1.37 5.97 -4.10
CA PRO A 247 -2.16 7.02 -3.50
C PRO A 247 -3.05 7.81 -4.47
N TYR A 248 -2.77 7.76 -5.78
CA TYR A 248 -3.44 8.64 -6.73
C TYR A 248 -4.84 8.13 -7.06
N TYR A 249 -5.84 8.81 -6.50
CA TYR A 249 -7.25 8.64 -6.84
C TYR A 249 -7.52 9.21 -8.24
N TYR A 250 -7.71 8.33 -9.22
CA TYR A 250 -8.30 8.70 -10.51
C TYR A 250 -9.81 8.46 -10.45
N GLU A 251 -10.61 9.26 -11.17
CA GLU A 251 -12.07 9.10 -11.21
C GLU A 251 -12.46 7.64 -11.49
N GLY A 252 -13.12 7.01 -10.51
CA GLY A 252 -13.58 5.62 -10.58
C GLY A 252 -12.69 4.57 -9.91
N LYS A 253 -11.51 4.91 -9.36
CA LYS A 253 -10.63 3.96 -8.67
C LYS A 253 -10.41 4.33 -7.20
N SER A 254 -10.87 3.47 -6.29
CA SER A 254 -10.59 3.55 -4.85
C SER A 254 -9.51 2.55 -4.46
N ILE A 255 -8.69 2.87 -3.45
CA ILE A 255 -7.87 1.88 -2.73
C ILE A 255 -8.80 0.76 -2.27
N ASP A 256 -8.50 -0.47 -2.69
CA ASP A 256 -9.28 -1.62 -2.27
C ASP A 256 -8.83 -2.11 -0.90
N LYS A 257 -9.57 -3.07 -0.34
CA LYS A 257 -9.31 -3.55 1.02
C LYS A 257 -8.24 -4.63 1.13
N ASN A 258 -7.46 -4.90 0.08
CA ASN A 258 -6.48 -5.97 0.07
C ASN A 258 -5.05 -5.48 0.31
N TYR A 259 -4.23 -6.38 0.83
CA TYR A 259 -2.77 -6.29 0.79
C TYR A 259 -2.21 -7.30 -0.21
N TYR A 260 -1.46 -6.81 -1.20
CA TYR A 260 -0.81 -7.62 -2.22
C TYR A 260 0.67 -7.78 -1.90
N TYR A 261 1.18 -9.00 -1.91
CA TYR A 261 2.58 -9.29 -1.58
C TYR A 261 3.09 -10.52 -2.34
N PRO A 262 4.41 -10.67 -2.55
CA PRO A 262 4.94 -11.85 -3.21
C PRO A 262 4.69 -13.08 -2.32
N SER A 263 4.28 -14.21 -2.93
CA SER A 263 3.97 -15.42 -2.16
C SER A 263 5.17 -16.02 -1.42
N SER A 264 6.39 -15.60 -1.76
CA SER A 264 7.61 -15.91 -1.00
C SER A 264 7.55 -15.37 0.43
N ALA A 265 6.80 -14.29 0.68
CA ALA A 265 6.44 -13.78 2.02
C ALA A 265 7.63 -13.65 2.99
N GLY A 266 8.81 -13.27 2.48
CA GLY A 266 10.03 -13.09 3.28
C GLY A 266 10.76 -14.39 3.66
N GLN A 267 10.36 -15.54 3.12
CA GLN A 267 10.95 -16.83 3.44
C GLN A 267 12.47 -16.85 3.24
N GLY A 268 13.19 -17.37 4.24
CA GLY A 268 14.65 -17.54 4.20
C GLY A 268 15.45 -16.27 4.49
N ILE A 269 14.79 -15.21 4.97
CA ILE A 269 15.39 -13.96 5.43
C ILE A 269 15.18 -13.81 6.94
N ASP A 270 16.26 -13.50 7.65
CA ASP A 270 16.23 -13.26 9.09
C ASP A 270 15.95 -11.80 9.39
N ILE A 271 15.09 -11.54 10.37
CA ILE A 271 14.83 -10.19 10.90
C ILE A 271 15.25 -10.16 12.35
N TYR A 272 16.21 -9.28 12.69
CA TYR A 272 16.57 -9.00 14.07
C TYR A 272 15.95 -7.67 14.50
N ALA A 273 15.02 -7.75 15.45
CA ALA A 273 14.50 -6.58 16.14
C ALA A 273 15.36 -6.29 17.37
N ILE A 274 16.02 -5.13 17.37
CA ILE A 274 16.74 -4.64 18.55
C ILE A 274 15.82 -3.62 19.22
N ASP A 275 15.20 -4.03 20.31
CA ASP A 275 14.13 -3.29 21.01
C ASP A 275 14.08 -3.71 22.50
N ASP A 276 13.04 -3.32 23.24
CA ASP A 276 12.84 -3.64 24.66
C ASP A 276 12.54 -5.13 24.93
N GLY A 277 12.41 -5.94 23.88
CA GLY A 277 12.21 -7.38 23.94
C GLY A 277 11.04 -7.85 23.09
N LEU A 278 10.72 -9.14 23.22
CA LEU A 278 9.70 -9.84 22.45
C LEU A 278 9.11 -10.99 23.28
N ILE A 279 7.80 -11.18 23.18
CA ILE A 279 7.12 -12.39 23.64
C ILE A 279 7.01 -13.33 22.44
N ALA A 280 7.95 -14.26 22.31
CA ALA A 280 8.13 -15.05 21.10
C ALA A 280 7.03 -16.11 20.88
N ASP A 281 6.25 -16.44 21.91
CA ASP A 281 5.12 -17.38 21.86
C ASP A 281 3.75 -16.69 21.80
N HIS A 282 3.71 -15.41 21.41
CA HIS A 282 2.46 -14.66 21.23
C HIS A 282 1.64 -15.18 20.04
N ILE A 283 0.30 -15.13 20.14
CA ILE A 283 -0.63 -15.66 19.13
C ILE A 283 -0.50 -14.99 17.75
N ASP A 284 -0.02 -13.76 17.70
CA ASP A 284 0.22 -13.02 16.45
C ASP A 284 1.45 -13.53 15.68
N PHE A 285 2.32 -14.33 16.31
CA PHE A 285 3.42 -15.03 15.64
C PHE A 285 2.96 -16.38 15.13
N ASP A 286 2.34 -16.40 13.95
CA ASP A 286 2.09 -17.65 13.23
C ASP A 286 3.43 -18.21 12.72
N THR A 287 3.87 -19.31 13.35
CA THR A 287 5.11 -20.00 13.01
C THR A 287 4.94 -20.98 11.85
N TYR A 288 3.71 -21.27 11.40
CA TYR A 288 3.42 -22.26 10.37
C TYR A 288 4.10 -23.61 10.60
N GLU A 289 4.15 -24.06 11.86
CA GLU A 289 4.84 -25.29 12.29
C GLU A 289 4.47 -26.50 11.42
N GLY A 290 5.47 -27.23 10.91
CA GLY A 290 5.26 -28.43 10.09
C GLY A 290 4.89 -28.17 8.63
N THR A 291 4.94 -26.91 8.18
CA THR A 291 4.73 -26.54 6.76
C THR A 291 6.06 -26.23 6.06
N SER A 292 6.04 -26.08 4.73
CA SER A 292 7.22 -25.59 3.98
C SER A 292 7.56 -24.12 4.26
N TYR A 293 6.71 -23.39 4.99
CA TYR A 293 6.87 -21.98 5.34
C TYR A 293 7.13 -21.77 6.84
N GLU A 294 7.55 -22.83 7.53
CA GLU A 294 7.83 -22.78 8.96
C GLU A 294 8.82 -21.65 9.30
N ARG A 295 8.48 -20.86 10.32
CA ARG A 295 9.24 -19.71 10.81
C ARG A 295 9.67 -19.96 12.24
N THR A 296 10.80 -19.37 12.61
CA THR A 296 11.27 -19.36 13.99
C THR A 296 11.18 -17.95 14.54
N VAL A 297 10.60 -17.81 15.73
CA VAL A 297 10.62 -16.59 16.52
C VAL A 297 11.32 -16.93 17.83
N THR A 298 12.41 -16.23 18.13
CA THR A 298 13.31 -16.56 19.24
C THR A 298 13.99 -15.30 19.75
N CYS A 299 14.23 -15.25 21.05
CA CYS A 299 15.20 -14.35 21.65
C CYS A 299 16.54 -15.05 21.64
N ASP A 300 17.49 -14.66 20.77
CA ASP A 300 18.77 -15.36 20.65
C ASP A 300 19.83 -14.87 21.64
N ALA A 301 19.77 -13.58 21.99
CA ALA A 301 20.74 -12.97 22.88
C ALA A 301 20.13 -11.83 23.71
N LEU A 302 20.66 -11.65 24.92
CA LEU A 302 20.37 -10.51 25.79
C LEU A 302 21.66 -9.72 26.04
N ALA A 303 21.61 -8.42 25.76
CA ALA A 303 22.66 -7.51 26.19
C ALA A 303 22.45 -7.16 27.68
N THR A 304 23.51 -7.26 28.46
CA THR A 304 23.54 -6.93 29.90
C THR A 304 24.75 -6.04 30.19
N GLU A 305 24.89 -5.57 31.43
CA GLU A 305 26.07 -4.80 31.84
C GLU A 305 27.40 -5.58 31.69
N THR A 306 27.33 -6.91 31.63
CA THR A 306 28.51 -7.79 31.52
C THR A 306 28.90 -8.10 30.08
N GLY A 307 28.01 -7.87 29.10
CA GLY A 307 28.25 -8.24 27.71
C GLY A 307 26.99 -8.74 27.01
N ILE A 308 27.17 -9.60 26.00
CA ILE A 308 26.10 -10.24 25.24
C ILE A 308 26.05 -11.70 25.68
N ASN A 309 24.92 -12.12 26.24
CA ASN A 309 24.71 -13.48 26.73
C ASN A 309 23.73 -14.22 25.82
N GLU A 310 24.07 -15.45 25.44
CA GLU A 310 23.12 -16.37 24.82
C GLU A 310 21.98 -16.68 25.79
N THR A 311 20.76 -16.73 25.27
CA THR A 311 19.57 -17.04 26.08
C THR A 311 19.47 -18.53 26.39
N THR A 312 19.00 -18.84 27.60
CA THR A 312 18.52 -20.19 27.95
C THR A 312 17.24 -20.56 27.18
N GLU A 313 16.90 -21.84 27.13
CA GLU A 313 15.67 -22.34 26.46
C GLU A 313 14.37 -21.71 27.00
N GLU A 314 14.34 -21.32 28.28
CA GLU A 314 13.22 -20.59 28.86
C GLU A 314 13.15 -19.14 28.35
N GLN A 315 14.30 -18.47 28.28
CA GLN A 315 14.43 -17.08 27.84
C GLN A 315 14.17 -16.90 26.34
N LYS A 316 14.40 -17.94 25.52
CA LYS A 316 14.06 -17.91 24.08
C LYS A 316 12.58 -17.58 23.82
N LYS A 317 11.69 -17.95 24.74
CA LYS A 317 10.24 -17.71 24.63
C LYS A 317 9.82 -16.32 25.11
N ASN A 318 10.58 -15.74 26.04
CA ASN A 318 10.25 -14.46 26.65
C ASN A 318 11.52 -13.61 26.85
N CYS A 319 11.69 -12.63 25.97
CA CYS A 319 12.81 -11.72 25.90
C CYS A 319 12.57 -10.41 26.67
N THR A 320 11.65 -10.37 27.63
CA THR A 320 11.33 -9.13 28.35
C THR A 320 12.37 -8.82 29.42
N TYR A 321 12.92 -7.61 29.39
CA TYR A 321 13.76 -7.11 30.47
C TYR A 321 12.87 -6.82 31.70
N LYS A 322 13.12 -7.52 32.82
CA LYS A 322 12.23 -7.55 34.01
C LYS A 322 12.43 -6.42 35.02
N GLU A 323 13.38 -5.52 34.84
CA GLU A 323 13.54 -4.37 35.74
C GLU A 323 12.92 -3.14 35.10
N GLY A 324 11.95 -2.51 35.76
CA GLY A 324 11.11 -1.42 35.24
C GLY A 324 11.81 -0.09 34.96
N TYR A 325 12.99 -0.12 34.35
CA TYR A 325 13.77 1.03 33.87
C TYR A 325 14.51 0.66 32.58
N TYR A 326 14.53 1.58 31.61
CA TYR A 326 15.27 1.44 30.36
C TYR A 326 16.74 1.05 30.61
N PRO A 327 17.31 0.13 29.82
CA PRO A 327 18.67 -0.33 30.00
C PRO A 327 19.68 0.82 29.80
N GLY A 328 20.81 0.76 30.52
CA GLY A 328 21.88 1.75 30.39
C GLY A 328 22.49 1.80 28.99
N HIS A 329 23.18 2.91 28.69
CA HIS A 329 23.85 3.19 27.41
C HIS A 329 24.69 2.02 26.89
N GLY A 330 25.48 1.36 27.75
CA GLY A 330 26.33 0.25 27.36
C GLY A 330 25.54 -0.97 26.88
N ILE A 331 24.33 -1.20 27.41
CA ILE A 331 23.47 -2.29 26.96
C ILE A 331 22.95 -2.00 25.55
N MET A 332 22.50 -0.77 25.26
CA MET A 332 22.02 -0.38 23.93
C MET A 332 23.11 -0.49 22.87
N ASP A 333 24.34 -0.09 23.19
CA ASP A 333 25.52 -0.27 22.32
C ASP A 333 25.80 -1.76 22.02
N LEU A 334 25.65 -2.61 23.04
CA LEU A 334 25.90 -4.04 22.96
C LEU A 334 24.79 -4.81 22.24
N SER A 335 23.54 -4.35 22.27
CA SER A 335 22.46 -5.00 21.54
C SER A 335 22.69 -4.97 20.02
N VAL A 336 23.26 -3.87 19.49
CA VAL A 336 23.69 -3.78 18.08
C VAL A 336 24.78 -4.81 17.75
N ALA A 337 25.61 -5.16 18.73
CA ALA A 337 26.60 -6.21 18.60
C ALA A 337 26.02 -7.63 18.68
N GLY A 338 24.97 -7.88 19.46
CA GLY A 338 24.30 -9.19 19.50
C GLY A 338 23.77 -9.64 18.14
N GLY A 339 23.20 -8.70 17.36
CA GLY A 339 22.72 -8.96 16.01
C GLY A 339 23.84 -9.34 15.02
N LYS A 340 25.07 -8.86 15.22
CA LYS A 340 26.20 -9.15 14.31
C LYS A 340 26.56 -10.63 14.30
N ASP A 341 26.49 -11.31 15.44
CA ASP A 341 27.04 -12.65 15.60
C ASP A 341 26.07 -13.74 15.17
N HIS A 342 24.77 -13.43 15.13
CA HIS A 342 23.72 -14.34 14.69
C HIS A 342 23.28 -14.09 13.24
N ALA A 343 23.54 -12.89 12.69
CA ALA A 343 23.13 -12.54 11.33
C ALA A 343 23.83 -13.35 10.23
N ILE A 344 23.03 -13.73 9.23
CA ILE A 344 23.48 -14.37 7.99
C ILE A 344 23.79 -13.31 6.93
N PRO A 345 25.02 -13.26 6.38
CA PRO A 345 25.39 -12.32 5.32
C PRO A 345 24.40 -12.31 4.15
N HIS A 346 23.98 -11.11 3.72
CA HIS A 346 23.05 -10.89 2.62
C HIS A 346 21.64 -11.50 2.78
N LYS A 347 21.32 -12.02 3.97
CA LYS A 347 20.02 -12.64 4.29
C LYS A 347 19.45 -12.14 5.61
N THR A 348 19.93 -11.00 6.11
CA THR A 348 19.50 -10.45 7.38
C THR A 348 19.16 -8.97 7.27
N VAL A 349 18.04 -8.59 7.88
CA VAL A 349 17.62 -7.21 8.10
C VAL A 349 17.58 -6.92 9.60
N VAL A 350 18.15 -5.80 10.03
CA VAL A 350 18.17 -5.35 11.43
C VAL A 350 17.26 -4.12 11.56
N ASN A 351 16.30 -4.20 12.47
CA ASN A 351 15.43 -3.08 12.87
C ASN A 351 15.98 -2.39 14.11
N LEU A 352 16.14 -1.06 14.05
CA LEU A 352 16.59 -0.20 15.14
C LEU A 352 15.51 0.85 15.47
N SER A 353 14.60 0.51 16.39
CA SER A 353 13.49 1.40 16.81
C SER A 353 13.81 2.23 18.07
N LEU A 354 15.08 2.59 18.26
CA LEU A 354 15.63 3.27 19.44
C LEU A 354 16.68 4.34 19.05
N ARG A 355 17.02 5.24 19.98
CA ARG A 355 17.94 6.38 19.73
C ARG A 355 18.48 7.06 20.98
N TRP A 356 19.50 7.89 20.81
CA TRP A 356 20.09 8.78 21.81
C TRP A 356 20.78 9.99 21.15
N PRO A 357 20.91 11.14 21.87
CA PRO A 357 21.31 12.41 21.28
C PRO A 357 22.84 12.65 21.30
N TYR A 358 23.67 11.70 20.86
CA TYR A 358 25.12 11.90 20.76
C TYR A 358 25.85 10.82 19.95
N TYR A 359 27.02 11.19 19.41
CA TYR A 359 27.84 10.31 18.58
C TYR A 359 28.71 9.35 19.39
N LEU A 360 28.84 8.11 18.91
CA LEU A 360 29.64 7.03 19.47
C LEU A 360 30.48 6.34 18.40
N ASP A 361 31.79 6.30 18.61
CA ASP A 361 32.69 5.57 17.72
C ASP A 361 32.43 4.06 17.70
N LEU A 362 32.01 3.50 18.85
CA LEU A 362 31.60 2.11 18.96
C LEU A 362 30.47 1.78 17.98
N VAL A 363 29.35 2.49 18.08
CA VAL A 363 28.17 2.23 17.25
C VAL A 363 28.46 2.50 15.77
N ASN A 364 29.19 3.57 15.46
CA ASN A 364 29.66 3.82 14.10
C ASN A 364 30.47 2.64 13.52
N GLY A 365 31.37 2.07 14.33
CA GLY A 365 32.15 0.88 13.99
C GLY A 365 31.29 -0.36 13.80
N MET A 366 30.31 -0.56 14.67
CA MET A 366 29.34 -1.67 14.60
C MET A 366 28.49 -1.63 13.33
N LEU A 367 27.85 -0.49 13.03
CA LEU A 367 27.08 -0.31 11.81
C LEU A 367 27.93 -0.58 10.55
N LYS A 368 29.19 -0.11 10.56
CA LYS A 368 30.13 -0.37 9.46
C LYS A 368 30.45 -1.86 9.33
N SER A 369 30.59 -2.57 10.45
CA SER A 369 30.83 -4.02 10.47
C SER A 369 29.62 -4.79 9.93
N LEU A 370 28.41 -4.40 10.32
CA LEU A 370 27.15 -4.98 9.84
C LEU A 370 27.00 -4.78 8.32
N ASN A 371 27.16 -3.54 7.84
CA ASN A 371 27.09 -3.23 6.40
C ASN A 371 28.10 -4.04 5.57
N LYS A 372 29.33 -4.23 6.06
CA LYS A 372 30.33 -5.03 5.34
C LYS A 372 30.00 -6.52 5.29
N LYS A 373 29.30 -7.05 6.30
CA LYS A 373 28.74 -8.41 6.25
C LYS A 373 27.53 -8.52 5.30
N GLY A 374 27.08 -7.43 4.68
CA GLY A 374 25.89 -7.46 3.84
C GLY A 374 24.59 -7.54 4.65
N ILE A 375 24.61 -7.03 5.88
CA ILE A 375 23.41 -6.95 6.71
C ILE A 375 22.72 -5.61 6.40
N VAL A 376 21.43 -5.65 6.10
CA VAL A 376 20.63 -4.45 5.85
C VAL A 376 20.21 -3.86 7.20
N ILE A 377 20.41 -2.55 7.39
CA ILE A 377 20.10 -1.87 8.65
C ILE A 377 19.06 -0.79 8.40
N ILE A 378 17.99 -0.78 9.18
CA ILE A 378 16.87 0.16 9.06
C ILE A 378 16.58 0.76 10.44
N ASP A 379 16.48 2.09 10.53
CA ASP A 379 16.28 2.81 11.78
C ASP A 379 15.12 3.82 11.74
N ALA A 380 14.55 4.10 12.91
CA ALA A 380 13.47 5.06 13.07
C ALA A 380 14.01 6.51 13.14
N ALA A 381 13.40 7.45 12.41
CA ALA A 381 13.85 8.85 12.37
C ALA A 381 13.63 9.62 13.68
N GLY A 382 12.63 9.25 14.47
CA GLY A 382 12.30 9.89 15.74
C GLY A 382 11.11 10.85 15.70
N ASN A 383 10.69 11.31 16.90
CA ASN A 383 9.34 11.86 17.14
C ASN A 383 9.29 13.30 17.72
N GLU A 384 10.31 14.17 17.52
CA GLU A 384 10.31 15.55 18.05
C GLU A 384 10.02 16.65 17.01
N ASN A 385 9.70 16.30 15.77
CA ASN A 385 9.56 17.26 14.68
C ASN A 385 10.78 18.20 14.53
N ARG A 386 11.99 17.63 14.52
CA ARG A 386 13.24 18.37 14.34
C ARG A 386 14.08 17.84 13.19
N ASN A 387 15.03 18.66 12.73
CA ASN A 387 16.09 18.20 11.84
C ASN A 387 17.05 17.29 12.64
N ILE A 388 17.29 16.08 12.12
CA ILE A 388 18.14 15.06 12.76
C ILE A 388 19.51 14.91 12.10
N CYS A 389 19.81 15.73 11.08
CA CYS A 389 20.98 15.57 10.21
C CYS A 389 22.15 16.46 10.62
N GLU A 390 22.45 16.43 11.92
CA GLU A 390 23.50 17.25 12.53
C GLU A 390 24.89 16.58 12.44
N SER A 391 25.95 17.38 12.56
CA SER A 391 27.32 16.84 12.56
C SER A 391 27.64 16.09 13.84
N LYS A 392 28.65 15.22 13.81
CA LYS A 392 29.05 14.39 14.96
C LYS A 392 29.44 15.18 16.22
N GLU A 393 29.87 16.44 16.05
CA GLU A 393 30.24 17.32 17.15
C GLU A 393 29.04 18.03 17.78
N ASN A 394 27.87 17.96 17.16
CA ASN A 394 26.67 18.62 17.64
C ASN A 394 26.05 17.80 18.79
N PRO A 395 25.74 18.40 19.96
CA PRO A 395 25.05 17.72 21.05
C PRO A 395 23.62 17.27 20.69
N ASN A 396 23.09 17.69 19.52
CA ASN A 396 21.81 17.26 18.98
C ASN A 396 21.93 16.15 17.92
N PHE A 397 23.13 15.56 17.74
CA PHE A 397 23.34 14.41 16.86
C PHE A 397 22.35 13.30 17.19
N GLU A 398 21.68 12.76 16.17
CA GLU A 398 20.69 11.69 16.35
C GLU A 398 21.29 10.35 15.93
N SER A 399 21.38 9.38 16.84
CA SER A 399 21.61 7.99 16.45
C SER A 399 20.30 7.37 15.96
N PHE A 400 20.24 6.54 14.93
CA PHE A 400 21.34 6.05 14.09
C PHE A 400 21.48 6.84 12.77
N SER A 401 20.42 7.54 12.38
CA SER A 401 20.33 8.43 11.21
C SER A 401 21.54 9.31 10.96
N GLY A 402 22.09 9.97 11.98
CA GLY A 402 23.26 10.84 11.87
C GLY A 402 24.54 10.12 11.42
N TYR A 403 24.64 8.79 11.62
CA TYR A 403 25.78 8.01 11.12
C TYR A 403 25.74 7.75 9.61
N ARG A 404 24.56 7.92 8.97
CA ARG A 404 24.29 7.65 7.56
C ARG A 404 24.78 6.27 7.11
N LYS A 405 24.45 5.24 7.91
CA LYS A 405 24.82 3.83 7.69
C LYS A 405 23.65 2.87 7.76
N SER A 406 22.45 3.41 7.87
CA SER A 406 21.17 2.72 7.95
C SER A 406 20.20 3.43 7.01
N ILE A 407 19.09 2.76 6.70
CA ILE A 407 17.96 3.35 5.99
C ILE A 407 17.06 3.98 7.04
N THR A 408 17.04 5.31 7.10
CA THR A 408 16.28 6.05 8.12
C THR A 408 14.84 6.30 7.68
N VAL A 409 13.89 5.91 8.52
CA VAL A 409 12.46 5.89 8.19
C VAL A 409 11.69 6.97 8.96
N GLY A 410 11.12 7.92 8.22
CA GLY A 410 10.18 8.92 8.72
C GLY A 410 8.73 8.42 8.73
N GLY A 411 7.85 9.17 9.38
CA GLY A 411 6.44 8.80 9.57
C GLY A 411 5.45 9.67 8.79
N ILE A 412 4.45 9.02 8.18
CA ILE A 412 3.26 9.65 7.61
C ILE A 412 1.99 9.25 8.37
N THR A 413 0.92 10.04 8.24
CA THR A 413 -0.42 9.63 8.67
C THR A 413 -1.02 8.62 7.68
N THR A 414 -2.10 7.94 8.08
CA THR A 414 -2.93 7.13 7.16
C THR A 414 -3.88 7.99 6.32
N ASP A 415 -4.02 9.28 6.64
CA ASP A 415 -4.84 10.22 5.88
C ASP A 415 -4.25 10.43 4.48
N ILE A 416 -5.13 10.34 3.49
CA ILE A 416 -4.80 10.50 2.09
C ILE A 416 -5.84 11.41 1.42
N ASN A 417 -5.40 12.27 0.51
CA ASN A 417 -6.29 13.01 -0.36
C ASN A 417 -5.80 13.00 -1.81
N GLU A 418 -6.45 13.77 -2.68
CA GLU A 418 -6.07 13.94 -4.09
C GLU A 418 -4.61 14.38 -4.29
N ASN A 419 -3.98 14.99 -3.29
CA ASN A 419 -2.61 15.47 -3.31
C ASN A 419 -1.61 14.49 -2.64
N GLY A 420 -2.06 13.31 -2.20
CA GLY A 420 -1.22 12.26 -1.62
C GLY A 420 -1.29 12.16 -0.09
N TYR A 421 -0.19 11.70 0.50
CA TYR A 421 -0.01 11.45 1.94
C TYR A 421 0.42 12.71 2.70
N PHE A 422 0.46 12.64 4.03
CA PHE A 422 0.93 13.73 4.88
C PHE A 422 2.00 13.24 5.86
N LYS A 423 3.13 13.96 5.95
CA LYS A 423 4.08 13.76 7.05
C LYS A 423 3.33 13.99 8.37
N THR A 424 3.46 13.07 9.32
CA THR A 424 2.90 13.31 10.65
C THR A 424 3.62 14.47 11.34
N TYR A 425 2.90 15.20 12.20
CA TYR A 425 3.43 16.41 12.83
C TYR A 425 4.66 16.14 13.70
N ASN A 426 4.77 14.97 14.32
CA ASN A 426 5.89 14.60 15.20
C ASN A 426 7.09 13.95 14.50
N SER A 427 6.96 13.46 13.27
CA SER A 427 8.10 12.81 12.60
C SER A 427 9.26 13.79 12.43
N ASN A 428 10.46 13.36 12.78
CA ASN A 428 11.69 14.06 12.44
C ASN A 428 11.89 14.13 10.92
N TYR A 429 12.76 15.04 10.49
CA TYR A 429 12.99 15.38 9.09
C TYR A 429 14.47 15.72 8.82
N GLY A 430 14.81 15.99 7.56
CA GLY A 430 16.16 16.35 7.11
C GLY A 430 16.68 15.40 6.02
N ASP A 431 17.84 15.73 5.46
CA ASP A 431 18.46 15.02 4.32
C ASP A 431 19.12 13.67 4.67
N CYS A 432 18.96 13.23 5.91
CA CYS A 432 19.37 11.93 6.44
C CYS A 432 18.18 11.01 6.67
N VAL A 433 16.94 11.51 6.58
CA VAL A 433 15.76 10.65 6.40
C VAL A 433 15.78 10.15 4.95
N ASP A 434 15.61 8.85 4.74
CA ASP A 434 15.71 8.26 3.41
C ASP A 434 14.34 7.99 2.79
N ILE A 435 13.39 7.51 3.60
CA ILE A 435 12.07 7.07 3.14
C ILE A 435 11.04 7.24 4.27
N PHE A 436 9.76 7.25 3.93
CA PHE A 436 8.66 7.34 4.88
C PHE A 436 7.75 6.12 4.82
N ALA A 437 7.19 5.76 5.97
CA ALA A 437 6.14 4.74 6.10
C ALA A 437 5.08 5.20 7.12
N ASN A 438 4.03 4.41 7.33
CA ASN A 438 2.95 4.75 8.26
C ASN A 438 3.45 4.91 9.71
N PHE A 439 2.99 5.96 10.39
CA PHE A 439 3.40 6.32 11.75
C PHE A 439 2.61 5.58 12.84
N THR A 440 1.44 5.05 12.51
CA THR A 440 0.61 4.26 13.40
C THR A 440 0.55 2.83 12.90
N ASP A 441 0.71 1.88 13.81
CA ASP A 441 0.43 0.46 13.57
C ASP A 441 -0.83 0.08 14.36
N GLY A 442 -1.70 -0.72 13.76
CA GLY A 442 -2.98 -1.11 14.35
C GLY A 442 -3.73 -2.18 13.60
N SER A 443 -3.39 -3.44 13.88
CA SER A 443 -4.23 -4.58 13.50
C SER A 443 -3.87 -5.85 14.29
N GLY A 444 -4.56 -6.11 15.40
CA GLY A 444 -4.47 -7.37 16.16
C GLY A 444 -5.58 -7.51 17.21
N GLU A 445 -5.86 -8.74 17.66
CA GLU A 445 -6.92 -9.04 18.65
C GLU A 445 -6.54 -8.60 20.08
N SER A 446 -5.24 -8.39 20.36
CA SER A 446 -4.69 -7.94 21.65
C SER A 446 -3.79 -6.72 21.45
N PHE A 447 -4.39 -5.57 21.13
CA PHE A 447 -3.70 -4.40 20.58
C PHE A 447 -3.73 -3.16 21.49
N ILE A 448 -2.65 -2.35 21.44
CA ILE A 448 -2.59 -0.98 21.97
C ILE A 448 -2.25 -0.04 20.81
N GLU A 449 -3.11 0.95 20.54
CA GLU A 449 -2.82 1.99 19.55
C GLU A 449 -1.65 2.85 20.00
N THR A 450 -0.56 2.76 19.24
CA THR A 450 0.67 3.52 19.47
C THR A 450 1.09 4.21 18.17
N GLY A 451 1.76 5.36 18.32
CA GLY A 451 2.23 6.17 17.20
C GLY A 451 3.70 6.52 17.39
N GLY A 452 4.50 6.29 16.36
CA GLY A 452 5.93 6.60 16.36
C GLY A 452 6.59 6.19 15.06
N THR A 453 7.72 6.82 14.73
CA THR A 453 8.60 6.29 13.66
C THR A 453 9.11 4.89 13.98
N SER A 454 9.06 4.47 15.25
CA SER A 454 9.30 3.08 15.70
C SER A 454 8.29 2.08 15.14
N CYS A 455 7.10 2.52 14.70
CA CYS A 455 6.13 1.73 13.92
C CYS A 455 6.42 1.78 12.41
N SER A 456 7.00 2.89 11.94
CA SER A 456 7.34 3.08 10.52
C SER A 456 8.52 2.21 10.08
N ALA A 457 9.58 2.12 10.89
CA ALA A 457 10.78 1.35 10.54
C ALA A 457 10.51 -0.17 10.30
N PRO A 458 9.75 -0.88 11.16
CA PRO A 458 9.38 -2.27 10.93
C PRO A 458 8.62 -2.53 9.62
N ILE A 459 7.82 -1.57 9.13
CA ILE A 459 7.12 -1.70 7.84
C ILE A 459 8.14 -1.80 6.70
N VAL A 460 9.17 -0.94 6.71
CA VAL A 460 10.24 -0.96 5.70
C VAL A 460 11.10 -2.21 5.84
N VAL A 461 11.31 -2.72 7.06
CA VAL A 461 11.97 -4.01 7.34
C VAL A 461 11.21 -5.17 6.70
N GLY A 462 9.88 -5.21 6.85
CA GLY A 462 9.03 -6.20 6.20
C GLY A 462 9.18 -6.15 4.68
N ILE A 463 9.12 -4.96 4.07
CA ILE A 463 9.27 -4.79 2.62
C ILE A 463 10.67 -5.20 2.15
N ALA A 464 11.73 -4.86 2.88
CA ALA A 464 13.09 -5.30 2.57
C ALA A 464 13.19 -6.84 2.58
N ALA A 465 12.59 -7.51 3.57
CA ALA A 465 12.56 -8.98 3.63
C ALA A 465 11.79 -9.60 2.45
N LEU A 466 10.65 -9.01 2.04
CA LEU A 466 9.92 -9.43 0.85
C LEU A 466 10.79 -9.34 -0.41
N ILE A 467 11.49 -8.22 -0.60
CA ILE A 467 12.39 -8.00 -1.73
C ILE A 467 13.52 -9.04 -1.74
N MET A 468 14.18 -9.25 -0.60
CA MET A 468 15.32 -10.18 -0.48
C MET A 468 14.92 -11.63 -0.73
N SER A 469 13.74 -12.03 -0.28
CA SER A 469 13.21 -13.38 -0.50
C SER A 469 12.78 -13.61 -1.94
N GLU A 470 12.11 -12.63 -2.55
CA GLU A 470 11.57 -12.74 -3.91
C GLU A 470 12.66 -12.66 -4.98
N PHE A 471 13.62 -11.74 -4.79
CA PHE A 471 14.73 -11.50 -5.71
C PHE A 471 16.08 -11.73 -5.03
N PRO A 472 16.48 -12.99 -4.74
CA PRO A 472 17.73 -13.25 -4.02
C PRO A 472 18.96 -12.65 -4.71
N ASP A 473 19.66 -11.76 -3.99
CA ASP A 473 20.91 -11.11 -4.40
C ASP A 473 21.76 -10.79 -3.16
N ASN A 474 22.99 -10.32 -3.37
CA ASN A 474 23.90 -9.88 -2.31
C ASN A 474 23.54 -8.47 -1.84
N TYR A 475 22.35 -8.31 -1.26
CA TYR A 475 21.89 -7.02 -0.76
C TYR A 475 22.79 -6.48 0.36
N THR A 476 22.95 -5.16 0.34
CA THR A 476 23.58 -4.36 1.39
C THR A 476 22.60 -3.25 1.76
N THR A 477 22.84 -2.54 2.86
CA THR A 477 22.03 -1.35 3.19
C THR A 477 21.92 -0.37 2.03
N GLU A 478 23.01 -0.11 1.30
CA GLU A 478 23.00 0.82 0.17
C GLU A 478 22.18 0.31 -1.02
N THR A 479 22.43 -0.93 -1.45
CA THR A 479 21.70 -1.49 -2.60
C THR A 479 20.22 -1.75 -2.28
N MET A 480 19.90 -2.07 -1.02
CA MET A 480 18.51 -2.15 -0.56
C MET A 480 17.85 -0.78 -0.53
N LYS A 481 18.54 0.27 -0.07
CA LYS A 481 18.05 1.65 -0.13
C LYS A 481 17.74 2.06 -1.56
N GLU A 482 18.66 1.85 -2.49
CA GLU A 482 18.44 2.13 -3.92
C GLU A 482 17.19 1.41 -4.44
N LYS A 483 17.00 0.14 -4.07
CA LYS A 483 15.84 -0.66 -4.46
C LYS A 483 14.54 -0.12 -3.86
N LEU A 484 14.52 0.22 -2.57
CA LEU A 484 13.35 0.81 -1.91
C LEU A 484 12.98 2.16 -2.52
N LEU A 485 13.97 3.02 -2.79
CA LEU A 485 13.76 4.31 -3.46
C LEU A 485 13.26 4.14 -4.90
N GLN A 486 13.72 3.11 -5.61
CA GLN A 486 13.23 2.77 -6.94
C GLN A 486 11.74 2.42 -6.92
N LEU A 487 11.30 1.64 -5.93
CA LEU A 487 9.91 1.20 -5.80
C LEU A 487 8.99 2.25 -5.16
N SER A 488 9.54 3.18 -4.39
CA SER A 488 8.76 4.17 -3.64
C SER A 488 7.88 5.07 -4.51
N PHE A 489 6.76 5.52 -3.93
CA PHE A 489 5.99 6.63 -4.46
C PHE A 489 6.72 7.94 -4.18
N LYS A 490 7.00 8.68 -5.24
CA LYS A 490 7.82 9.89 -5.21
C LYS A 490 6.95 11.12 -5.20
N ASP A 491 7.36 12.13 -4.43
CA ASP A 491 6.68 13.44 -4.39
C ASP A 491 5.20 13.37 -3.98
N THR A 492 4.82 12.31 -3.26
CA THR A 492 3.44 12.07 -2.78
C THR A 492 3.19 12.54 -1.36
N ILE A 493 4.21 12.97 -0.62
CA ILE A 493 4.08 13.34 0.80
C ILE A 493 4.04 14.86 0.94
N ASN A 494 2.95 15.35 1.52
CA ASN A 494 2.76 16.75 1.85
C ASN A 494 3.33 17.08 3.24
N ASN A 495 3.53 18.38 3.50
CA ASN A 495 4.02 18.90 4.79
C ASN A 495 5.43 18.43 5.20
N LEU A 496 6.26 18.01 4.24
CA LEU A 496 7.70 17.87 4.41
C LEU A 496 8.33 19.27 4.46
N GLY A 497 8.25 19.93 5.62
CA GLY A 497 8.88 21.22 5.97
C GLY A 497 9.30 22.13 4.81
N TYR A 498 8.48 23.14 4.49
CA TYR A 498 8.69 24.15 3.43
C TYR A 498 9.98 25.00 3.52
N SER A 499 10.89 24.73 4.46
CA SER A 499 12.15 25.47 4.55
C SER A 499 13.11 24.98 3.47
N LYS A 500 13.38 25.83 2.47
CA LYS A 500 14.39 25.64 1.40
C LYS A 500 15.81 25.27 1.90
N THR A 501 16.03 25.27 3.21
CA THR A 501 17.30 24.94 3.87
C THR A 501 17.46 23.46 4.21
N PHE A 502 16.39 22.66 4.24
CA PHE A 502 16.45 21.25 4.67
C PHE A 502 15.83 20.35 3.61
N ASN A 503 16.69 19.69 2.81
CA ASN A 503 16.28 18.83 1.70
C ASN A 503 15.83 17.45 2.21
N THR A 504 14.64 17.37 2.81
CA THR A 504 14.06 16.09 3.24
C THR A 504 13.54 15.32 2.03
N PRO A 505 14.02 14.09 1.75
CA PRO A 505 13.53 13.28 0.64
C PRO A 505 12.03 12.99 0.72
N ASN A 506 11.34 12.98 -0.42
CA ASN A 506 9.90 12.76 -0.52
C ASN A 506 9.61 11.41 -1.17
N TYR A 507 9.77 10.35 -0.38
CA TYR A 507 9.60 8.97 -0.82
C TYR A 507 8.72 8.23 0.18
N PHE A 508 7.56 7.75 -0.25
CA PHE A 508 6.71 6.85 0.54
C PHE A 508 6.96 5.40 0.10
N VAL A 509 7.18 4.52 1.06
CA VAL A 509 7.56 3.12 0.79
C VAL A 509 6.44 2.37 0.05
N ASN A 510 6.84 1.54 -0.91
CA ASN A 510 5.96 0.64 -1.65
C ASN A 510 6.68 -0.68 -1.93
N ASN A 511 5.93 -1.79 -1.98
CA ASN A 511 6.50 -3.12 -2.18
C ASN A 511 6.69 -3.54 -3.65
N GLY A 512 6.34 -2.65 -4.59
CA GLY A 512 6.49 -2.82 -6.05
C GLY A 512 5.17 -2.85 -6.81
N VAL A 513 4.03 -2.87 -6.12
CA VAL A 513 2.72 -2.76 -6.75
C VAL A 513 2.42 -1.27 -6.97
N ASN A 514 2.66 -0.78 -8.19
CA ASN A 514 2.11 0.51 -8.59
C ASN A 514 0.65 0.29 -9.07
N ALA A 515 -0.13 1.36 -9.07
CA ALA A 515 -1.34 1.32 -9.88
C ALA A 515 -0.88 1.45 -11.34
N SER A 516 -0.81 0.34 -12.09
CA SER A 516 -0.72 0.42 -13.55
C SER A 516 -1.75 1.45 -14.08
N CYS A 517 -1.41 2.18 -15.14
CA CYS A 517 -2.36 3.05 -15.82
C CYS A 517 -3.47 2.17 -16.43
N SER A 518 -4.49 1.84 -15.63
CA SER A 518 -5.47 0.77 -15.89
C SER A 518 -6.32 1.02 -17.14
N SER A 519 -6.40 2.27 -17.60
CA SER A 519 -7.12 2.72 -18.79
C SER A 519 -6.29 3.71 -19.62
N GLY A 520 -4.99 3.41 -19.81
CA GLY A 520 -4.10 4.34 -20.48
C GLY A 520 -2.68 3.83 -20.74
N CYS A 521 -1.80 4.78 -21.04
CA CYS A 521 -0.37 4.57 -21.22
C CYS A 521 0.45 5.44 -20.26
N CYS A 522 1.69 5.06 -19.97
CA CYS A 522 2.58 5.84 -19.13
C CYS A 522 3.56 6.64 -20.00
N SER A 523 3.63 7.95 -19.81
CA SER A 523 4.52 8.83 -20.58
C SER A 523 5.99 8.66 -20.16
N LYS A 524 6.90 9.29 -20.92
CA LYS A 524 8.33 9.33 -20.60
C LYS A 524 8.62 9.98 -19.24
N GLU A 525 7.80 10.95 -18.87
CA GLU A 525 7.88 11.69 -17.60
C GLU A 525 7.18 10.97 -16.44
N GLY A 526 6.57 9.79 -16.68
CA GLY A 526 5.89 9.00 -15.64
C GLY A 526 4.42 9.40 -15.41
N GLU A 527 3.81 10.15 -16.33
CA GLU A 527 2.39 10.54 -16.23
C GLU A 527 1.48 9.46 -16.82
N CYS A 528 0.41 9.07 -16.10
CA CYS A 528 -0.64 8.23 -16.66
C CYS A 528 -1.54 9.02 -17.61
N ILE A 529 -1.60 8.60 -18.87
CA ILE A 529 -2.39 9.23 -19.92
C ILE A 529 -3.59 8.33 -20.26
N SER A 530 -4.80 8.77 -19.88
CA SER A 530 -6.07 8.09 -20.20
C SER A 530 -6.33 8.05 -21.70
N PHE A 531 -6.90 6.97 -22.25
CA PHE A 531 -7.27 6.88 -23.67
C PHE A 531 -8.41 7.81 -24.12
N GLU A 532 -9.05 8.52 -23.20
CA GLU A 532 -10.11 9.48 -23.50
C GLU A 532 -9.51 10.79 -24.02
N ASN A 533 -10.02 11.29 -25.16
CA ASN A 533 -9.65 12.58 -25.78
C ASN A 533 -8.30 12.65 -26.53
N ASP A 534 -7.97 11.61 -27.30
CA ASP A 534 -6.87 11.60 -28.29
C ASP A 534 -5.43 11.81 -27.74
N PRO A 535 -4.95 10.97 -26.81
CA PRO A 535 -3.62 11.11 -26.23
C PRO A 535 -2.55 10.27 -26.93
N TRP A 536 -2.95 9.49 -27.92
CA TRP A 536 -2.31 8.23 -28.26
C TRP A 536 -0.89 8.37 -28.81
N GLU A 537 -0.50 9.53 -29.36
CA GLU A 537 0.90 9.78 -29.73
C GLU A 537 1.84 9.64 -28.52
N LYS A 538 1.40 9.99 -27.31
CA LYS A 538 2.17 9.78 -26.07
C LYS A 538 2.28 8.30 -25.68
N CYS A 539 1.44 7.44 -26.26
CA CYS A 539 1.45 5.99 -26.04
C CYS A 539 2.33 5.23 -27.03
N LEU A 540 3.02 5.94 -27.93
CA LEU A 540 4.01 5.36 -28.82
C LEU A 540 5.34 5.14 -28.09
N ILE A 541 5.91 3.95 -28.22
CA ILE A 541 7.25 3.64 -27.69
C ILE A 541 8.28 4.61 -28.27
N GLU A 542 8.12 4.99 -29.54
CA GLU A 542 8.94 5.98 -30.23
C GLU A 542 8.92 7.37 -29.56
N ASN A 543 7.85 7.68 -28.80
CA ASN A 543 7.69 8.92 -28.06
C ASN A 543 7.97 8.77 -26.55
N GLY A 544 8.56 7.65 -26.13
CA GLY A 544 9.00 7.41 -24.75
C GLY A 544 7.95 6.81 -23.83
N CYS A 545 6.90 6.19 -24.38
CA CYS A 545 5.93 5.43 -23.59
C CYS A 545 6.60 4.27 -22.83
N GLN A 546 6.31 4.14 -21.53
CA GLN A 546 6.89 3.14 -20.63
C GLN A 546 5.97 1.90 -20.55
N SER A 547 6.29 0.88 -21.35
CA SER A 547 5.47 -0.33 -21.53
C SER A 547 5.28 -1.20 -20.29
N GLU A 548 6.14 -0.98 -19.30
CA GLU A 548 6.14 -1.61 -17.98
C GLU A 548 5.10 -1.00 -17.03
N PHE A 549 4.56 0.20 -17.33
CA PHE A 549 3.64 0.95 -16.45
C PHE A 549 2.28 1.27 -17.09
N GLY A 550 2.08 0.92 -18.37
CA GLY A 550 0.83 1.11 -19.11
C GLY A 550 0.86 0.49 -20.50
N TYR A 551 -0.23 0.59 -21.28
CA TYR A 551 -0.24 0.11 -22.66
C TYR A 551 0.64 1.00 -23.54
N CYS A 552 1.67 0.43 -24.17
CA CYS A 552 2.45 1.10 -25.18
C CYS A 552 2.42 0.29 -26.49
N THR A 553 2.47 1.00 -27.60
CA THR A 553 2.51 0.39 -28.94
C THR A 553 3.57 1.05 -29.80
N THR A 554 3.92 0.43 -30.93
CA THR A 554 4.77 1.06 -31.96
C THR A 554 3.88 1.49 -33.12
N VAL A 555 4.40 2.34 -34.02
CA VAL A 555 3.67 2.70 -35.24
C VAL A 555 3.32 1.47 -36.07
N GLU A 556 4.26 0.53 -36.22
CA GLU A 556 4.07 -0.71 -36.97
C GLU A 556 3.01 -1.61 -36.32
N LYS A 557 3.07 -1.78 -35.00
CA LYS A 557 2.14 -2.61 -34.25
C LYS A 557 0.74 -1.98 -34.20
N ALA A 558 0.65 -0.66 -34.09
CA ALA A 558 -0.62 0.07 -34.18
C ALA A 558 -1.30 -0.14 -35.54
N ILE A 559 -0.52 -0.17 -36.63
CA ILE A 559 -1.04 -0.50 -37.96
C ILE A 559 -1.56 -1.93 -37.98
N GLU A 560 -0.78 -2.92 -37.54
CA GLU A 560 -1.17 -4.33 -37.52
C GLU A 560 -2.44 -4.57 -36.68
N GLU A 561 -2.51 -3.99 -35.48
CA GLU A 561 -3.67 -4.10 -34.59
C GLU A 561 -4.91 -3.44 -35.20
N CYS A 562 -4.75 -2.30 -35.87
CA CYS A 562 -5.85 -1.67 -36.58
C CYS A 562 -6.33 -2.51 -37.78
N GLU A 563 -5.44 -3.13 -38.55
CA GLU A 563 -5.83 -4.05 -39.63
C GLU A 563 -6.64 -5.22 -39.09
N LYS A 564 -6.21 -5.77 -37.95
CA LYS A 564 -6.91 -6.85 -37.26
C LYS A 564 -8.30 -6.40 -36.79
N GLU A 565 -8.40 -5.24 -36.11
CA GLU A 565 -9.69 -4.70 -35.64
C GLU A 565 -10.66 -4.50 -36.81
N VAL A 566 -10.20 -3.89 -37.91
CA VAL A 566 -11.02 -3.64 -39.11
C VAL A 566 -11.50 -4.94 -39.74
N LYS A 567 -10.64 -5.95 -39.80
CA LYS A 567 -10.97 -7.28 -40.36
C LYS A 567 -11.93 -8.07 -39.47
N GLU A 568 -11.74 -8.04 -38.16
CA GLU A 568 -12.61 -8.72 -37.20
C GLU A 568 -14.02 -8.11 -37.13
N ASN A 569 -14.18 -6.87 -37.61
CA ASN A 569 -15.44 -6.14 -37.65
C ASN A 569 -15.86 -5.78 -39.09
N GLU A 570 -15.45 -6.60 -40.07
CA GLU A 570 -15.79 -6.38 -41.49
C GLU A 570 -17.31 -6.35 -41.72
N GLU A 571 -18.08 -7.14 -40.97
CA GLU A 571 -19.54 -7.14 -41.03
C GLU A 571 -20.19 -5.85 -40.52
N CYS A 572 -19.45 -5.01 -39.82
CA CYS A 572 -19.91 -3.71 -39.30
C CYS A 572 -19.63 -2.57 -40.27
N GLN A 573 -19.09 -2.80 -41.46
CA GLN A 573 -18.76 -1.71 -42.38
C GLN A 573 -19.98 -1.29 -43.21
N PHE A 574 -20.92 -0.53 -42.62
CA PHE A 574 -22.16 -0.09 -43.28
C PHE A 574 -22.16 1.39 -43.70
N GLU A 575 -22.49 1.64 -44.97
CA GLU A 575 -22.86 2.96 -45.49
C GLU A 575 -24.28 2.95 -46.07
N PHE A 576 -25.27 3.40 -45.30
CA PHE A 576 -26.68 3.36 -45.72
C PHE A 576 -27.07 4.45 -46.74
N LYS A 577 -26.17 5.39 -47.05
CA LYS A 577 -26.46 6.56 -47.90
C LYS A 577 -27.02 6.18 -49.29
N ASN A 578 -26.50 5.11 -49.88
CA ASN A 578 -26.84 4.69 -51.26
C ASN A 578 -27.59 3.35 -51.32
N MET A 579 -28.07 2.86 -50.18
CA MET A 579 -28.63 1.51 -50.06
C MET A 579 -30.16 1.51 -50.22
N LYS A 580 -30.71 0.45 -50.84
CA LYS A 580 -32.17 0.27 -50.97
C LYS A 580 -32.81 -0.04 -49.61
N ASN A 581 -34.04 0.40 -49.40
CA ASN A 581 -34.76 0.21 -48.12
C ASN A 581 -34.83 -1.27 -47.68
N SER A 582 -35.08 -2.20 -48.61
CA SER A 582 -35.12 -3.64 -48.31
C SER A 582 -33.78 -4.19 -47.80
N GLU A 583 -32.67 -3.68 -48.33
CA GLU A 583 -31.33 -4.08 -47.94
C GLU A 583 -30.94 -3.46 -46.59
N ILE A 584 -31.33 -2.21 -46.34
CA ILE A 584 -31.18 -1.52 -45.04
C ILE A 584 -31.88 -2.31 -43.93
N LEU A 585 -33.10 -2.80 -44.17
CA LEU A 585 -33.84 -3.62 -43.20
C LEU A 585 -33.11 -4.95 -42.92
N SER A 586 -32.63 -5.63 -43.97
CA SER A 586 -31.92 -6.91 -43.81
C SER A 586 -30.60 -6.81 -43.05
N LYS A 587 -29.89 -5.68 -43.20
CA LYS A 587 -28.60 -5.41 -42.53
C LYS A 587 -28.76 -4.68 -41.19
N GLY A 588 -29.98 -4.26 -40.87
CA GLY A 588 -30.32 -3.46 -39.71
C GLY A 588 -30.00 -4.13 -38.38
N GLU A 589 -30.29 -5.42 -38.27
CA GLU A 589 -30.04 -6.21 -37.06
C GLU A 589 -28.54 -6.28 -36.77
N THR A 590 -27.71 -6.56 -37.78
CA THR A 590 -26.24 -6.53 -37.66
C THR A 590 -25.74 -5.14 -37.30
N PHE A 591 -26.24 -4.09 -37.96
CA PHE A 591 -25.87 -2.70 -37.64
C PHE A 591 -26.18 -2.34 -36.19
N LYS A 592 -27.30 -2.81 -35.63
CA LYS A 592 -27.72 -2.58 -34.24
C LYS A 592 -27.14 -3.53 -33.21
N SER A 593 -26.44 -4.57 -33.62
CA SER A 593 -25.78 -5.50 -32.71
C SER A 593 -24.81 -4.78 -31.77
N ASP A 594 -24.68 -5.28 -30.54
CA ASP A 594 -23.78 -4.71 -29.53
C ASP A 594 -22.33 -4.64 -30.04
N LYS A 595 -21.90 -5.64 -30.81
CA LYS A 595 -20.58 -5.69 -31.45
C LYS A 595 -20.36 -4.46 -32.35
N CYS A 596 -21.23 -4.24 -33.33
CA CYS A 596 -21.07 -3.13 -34.26
C CYS A 596 -21.28 -1.76 -33.58
N GLN A 597 -22.22 -1.65 -32.65
CA GLN A 597 -22.42 -0.43 -31.87
C GLN A 597 -21.17 -0.05 -31.05
N THR A 598 -20.48 -1.05 -30.51
CA THR A 598 -19.22 -0.86 -29.77
C THR A 598 -18.11 -0.43 -30.72
N PHE A 599 -17.97 -1.11 -31.86
CA PHE A 599 -17.01 -0.76 -32.90
C PHE A 599 -17.15 0.71 -33.33
N TYR A 600 -18.35 1.15 -33.72
CA TYR A 600 -18.56 2.55 -34.15
C TYR A 600 -18.20 3.56 -33.08
N LYS A 601 -18.68 3.33 -31.84
CA LYS A 601 -18.43 4.24 -30.71
C LYS A 601 -16.93 4.42 -30.48
N ARG A 602 -16.17 3.32 -30.48
CA ARG A 602 -14.71 3.36 -30.31
C ARG A 602 -14.03 4.16 -31.41
N GLN A 603 -14.50 4.04 -32.66
CA GLN A 603 -13.91 4.74 -33.81
C GLN A 603 -14.10 6.26 -33.74
N PHE A 604 -15.28 6.78 -33.35
CA PHE A 604 -15.51 8.23 -33.31
C PHE A 604 -15.26 8.87 -31.93
N ALA A 605 -15.09 8.09 -30.87
CA ALA A 605 -14.63 8.56 -29.56
C ALA A 605 -13.10 8.56 -29.44
N ASN A 606 -12.38 8.22 -30.51
CA ASN A 606 -10.91 8.05 -30.54
C ASN A 606 -10.40 7.07 -29.48
N GLN A 607 -11.14 6.00 -29.19
CA GLN A 607 -10.79 4.97 -28.19
C GLN A 607 -10.19 3.70 -28.84
N SER A 608 -9.92 3.72 -30.15
CA SER A 608 -9.27 2.63 -30.88
C SER A 608 -7.87 3.06 -31.31
N VAL A 609 -6.94 2.10 -31.34
CA VAL A 609 -5.57 2.26 -31.85
C VAL A 609 -5.55 2.76 -33.31
N CYS A 610 -6.63 2.53 -34.05
CA CYS A 610 -6.82 3.04 -35.39
C CYS A 610 -6.78 4.58 -35.49
N SER A 611 -7.04 5.32 -34.41
CA SER A 611 -6.94 6.79 -34.38
C SER A 611 -5.54 7.29 -34.77
N ILE A 612 -4.49 6.61 -34.30
CA ILE A 612 -3.10 6.87 -34.70
C ILE A 612 -2.80 6.26 -36.06
N ALA A 613 -3.17 4.99 -36.25
CA ALA A 613 -2.76 4.22 -37.43
C ALA A 613 -3.18 4.90 -38.73
N LYS A 614 -4.37 5.53 -38.74
CA LYS A 614 -4.92 6.31 -39.87
C LYS A 614 -4.04 7.48 -40.32
N LYS A 615 -3.14 7.98 -39.47
CA LYS A 615 -2.15 9.00 -39.85
C LYS A 615 -1.04 8.45 -40.74
N TYR A 616 -0.80 7.13 -40.67
CA TYR A 616 0.32 6.45 -41.34
C TYR A 616 -0.13 5.54 -42.48
N LYS A 617 -1.36 5.01 -42.43
CA LYS A 617 -1.92 4.11 -43.44
C LYS A 617 -3.43 4.31 -43.59
N SER A 618 -3.96 4.13 -44.79
CA SER A 618 -5.41 4.11 -45.05
C SER A 618 -6.00 2.72 -44.79
N PHE A 619 -7.16 2.69 -44.13
CA PHE A 619 -7.89 1.50 -43.71
C PHE A 619 -9.29 1.40 -44.33
N GLY A 620 -9.60 2.24 -45.32
CA GLY A 620 -10.85 2.18 -46.07
C GLY A 620 -12.02 2.79 -45.28
N PHE A 621 -12.98 1.96 -44.88
CA PHE A 621 -14.24 2.41 -44.25
C PHE A 621 -14.01 3.38 -43.08
N ILE A 622 -13.09 3.04 -42.17
CA ILE A 622 -12.85 3.82 -40.94
C ILE A 622 -12.10 5.13 -41.16
N ASP A 623 -11.52 5.38 -42.34
CA ASP A 623 -10.76 6.59 -42.62
C ASP A 623 -11.65 7.83 -42.55
N ASN A 624 -12.88 7.71 -43.04
CA ASN A 624 -13.86 8.80 -43.11
C ASN A 624 -15.06 8.59 -42.17
N TYR A 625 -15.10 7.48 -41.43
CA TYR A 625 -16.22 7.17 -40.54
C TYR A 625 -16.12 7.96 -39.23
N ASN A 626 -17.09 8.84 -39.01
CA ASN A 626 -17.13 9.74 -37.86
C ASN A 626 -18.53 9.78 -37.23
N LYS A 627 -18.67 10.52 -36.12
CA LYS A 627 -19.93 10.68 -35.39
C LYS A 627 -21.08 11.12 -36.30
N THR A 628 -20.83 12.06 -37.20
CA THR A 628 -21.83 12.55 -38.18
C THR A 628 -22.30 11.44 -39.12
N THR A 629 -21.38 10.65 -39.65
CA THR A 629 -21.67 9.53 -40.56
C THR A 629 -22.47 8.42 -39.85
N TYR A 630 -22.10 8.11 -38.60
CA TYR A 630 -22.84 7.19 -37.74
C TYR A 630 -24.26 7.68 -37.44
N LEU A 631 -24.43 8.96 -37.07
CA LEU A 631 -25.74 9.55 -36.80
C LEU A 631 -26.62 9.54 -38.04
N ASN A 632 -26.09 9.92 -39.21
CA ASN A 632 -26.81 9.88 -40.48
C ASN A 632 -27.26 8.45 -40.85
N SER A 633 -26.39 7.46 -40.67
CA SER A 633 -26.70 6.05 -40.90
C SER A 633 -27.78 5.55 -39.93
N THR A 634 -27.67 5.92 -38.66
CA THR A 634 -28.68 5.62 -37.62
C THR A 634 -30.03 6.23 -37.97
N LEU A 635 -30.07 7.51 -38.35
CA LEU A 635 -31.28 8.21 -38.76
C LEU A 635 -31.92 7.55 -39.98
N ARG A 636 -31.12 7.22 -41.00
CA ARG A 636 -31.60 6.56 -42.21
C ARG A 636 -32.23 5.21 -41.88
N TYR A 637 -31.54 4.37 -41.09
CA TYR A 637 -32.06 3.08 -40.66
C TYR A 637 -33.38 3.22 -39.89
N ASN A 638 -33.41 4.08 -38.87
CA ASN A 638 -34.60 4.27 -38.04
C ASN A 638 -35.80 4.74 -38.88
N ASN A 639 -35.59 5.65 -39.83
CA ASN A 639 -36.66 6.12 -40.72
C ASN A 639 -37.19 5.01 -41.63
N VAL A 640 -36.30 4.17 -42.18
CA VAL A 640 -36.72 3.02 -43.00
C VAL A 640 -37.47 1.99 -42.15
N ARG A 641 -36.98 1.70 -40.94
CA ARG A 641 -37.61 0.77 -40.00
C ARG A 641 -38.98 1.26 -39.54
N LEU A 642 -39.10 2.53 -39.16
CA LEU A 642 -40.37 3.12 -38.77
C LEU A 642 -41.39 3.08 -39.90
N LYS A 643 -40.95 3.39 -41.13
CA LYS A 643 -41.80 3.27 -42.32
C LYS A 643 -42.27 1.84 -42.56
N ASP A 644 -41.38 0.85 -42.45
CA ASP A 644 -41.72 -0.58 -42.59
C ASP A 644 -42.73 -1.04 -41.53
N ILE A 645 -42.62 -0.55 -40.29
CA ILE A 645 -43.58 -0.80 -39.22
C ILE A 645 -44.94 -0.16 -39.53
N ILE A 646 -44.94 1.09 -40.01
CA ILE A 646 -46.18 1.79 -40.40
C ILE A 646 -46.83 1.08 -41.59
N ASP A 647 -46.08 0.71 -42.62
CA ASP A 647 -46.60 -0.01 -43.79
C ASP A 647 -47.17 -1.38 -43.38
N THR A 648 -46.46 -2.11 -42.51
CA THR A 648 -46.96 -3.37 -41.92
C THR A 648 -48.21 -3.15 -41.06
N TYR A 649 -48.24 -2.09 -40.26
CA TYR A 649 -49.44 -1.73 -39.52
C TYR A 649 -50.59 -1.39 -40.46
N MET A 650 -50.39 -0.60 -41.52
CA MET A 650 -51.44 -0.24 -42.47
C MET A 650 -51.99 -1.46 -43.22
N GLU A 651 -51.15 -2.46 -43.51
CA GLU A 651 -51.61 -3.74 -44.05
C GLU A 651 -52.42 -4.57 -43.03
N CYS A 652 -52.03 -4.52 -41.76
CA CYS A 652 -52.72 -5.20 -40.66
C CYS A 652 -53.91 -4.41 -40.10
N HIS A 653 -53.99 -3.13 -40.44
CA HIS A 653 -55.03 -2.19 -40.05
C HIS A 653 -56.17 -2.36 -41.04
N GLN A 654 -57.29 -2.84 -40.54
CA GLN A 654 -58.56 -2.76 -41.24
C GLN A 654 -59.32 -1.60 -40.60
N ASP A 655 -59.91 -0.71 -41.42
CA ASP A 655 -60.84 0.31 -40.95
C ASP A 655 -61.76 -0.29 -39.90
N SER A 656 -61.82 0.34 -38.72
CA SER A 656 -62.52 -0.12 -37.51
C SER A 656 -63.64 -1.09 -37.85
N ILE A 657 -63.46 -2.39 -37.56
CA ILE A 657 -64.47 -3.41 -37.87
C ILE A 657 -65.80 -2.93 -37.27
N PRO A 658 -66.80 -2.55 -38.08
CA PRO A 658 -68.05 -2.02 -37.56
C PRO A 658 -68.75 -3.13 -36.76
N ASP A 659 -69.44 -2.77 -35.69
CA ASP A 659 -70.14 -3.76 -34.85
C ASP A 659 -71.27 -4.49 -35.62
N ASN A 660 -71.62 -3.99 -36.81
CA ASN A 660 -72.71 -4.46 -37.67
C ASN A 660 -72.19 -5.15 -38.95
N ILE A 661 -70.91 -5.57 -38.98
CA ILE A 661 -70.29 -6.20 -40.16
C ILE A 661 -70.92 -7.57 -40.47
N ASN A 662 -71.10 -7.89 -41.75
CA ASN A 662 -71.59 -9.22 -42.13
C ASN A 662 -70.51 -10.30 -41.86
N GLU A 663 -70.96 -11.52 -41.57
CA GLU A 663 -70.09 -12.63 -41.15
C GLU A 663 -69.00 -12.99 -42.17
N LYS A 664 -69.33 -12.92 -43.47
CA LYS A 664 -68.40 -13.25 -44.57
C LYS A 664 -67.30 -12.19 -44.73
N GLU A 665 -67.63 -10.93 -44.49
CA GLU A 665 -66.72 -9.80 -44.54
C GLU A 665 -65.85 -9.73 -43.28
N LEU A 666 -66.43 -10.06 -42.12
CA LEU A 666 -65.69 -10.27 -40.87
C LEU A 666 -64.65 -11.37 -41.02
N GLU A 667 -65.01 -12.53 -41.59
CA GLU A 667 -64.08 -13.63 -41.82
C GLU A 667 -62.90 -13.22 -42.73
N LYS A 668 -63.18 -12.43 -43.78
CA LYS A 668 -62.17 -11.92 -44.70
C LYS A 668 -61.20 -10.95 -44.00
N LYS A 669 -61.71 -10.02 -43.20
CA LYS A 669 -60.89 -9.06 -42.41
C LYS A 669 -60.09 -9.78 -41.31
N CYS A 670 -60.69 -10.75 -40.62
CA CYS A 670 -60.00 -11.53 -39.58
C CYS A 670 -58.94 -12.48 -40.14
N LYS A 671 -59.05 -12.94 -41.40
CA LYS A 671 -57.96 -13.68 -42.09
C LYS A 671 -56.70 -12.83 -42.28
N ILE A 672 -56.85 -11.53 -42.59
CA ILE A 672 -55.72 -10.61 -42.74
C ILE A 672 -55.06 -10.33 -41.37
N ILE A 673 -55.87 -10.02 -40.35
CA ILE A 673 -55.39 -9.75 -38.97
C ILE A 673 -54.66 -10.95 -38.36
N ASN A 674 -55.12 -12.17 -38.67
CA ASN A 674 -54.51 -13.41 -38.18
C ASN A 674 -53.40 -13.97 -39.09
N SER A 675 -52.97 -13.21 -40.11
CA SER A 675 -51.82 -13.59 -40.94
C SER A 675 -50.54 -13.68 -40.10
N ASN A 676 -49.57 -14.50 -40.55
CA ASN A 676 -48.30 -14.65 -39.84
C ASN A 676 -47.53 -13.31 -39.73
N LYS A 677 -47.64 -12.45 -40.74
CA LYS A 677 -47.07 -11.09 -40.73
C LYS A 677 -47.68 -10.23 -39.62
N CYS A 678 -49.01 -10.22 -39.49
CA CYS A 678 -49.71 -9.42 -38.48
C CYS A 678 -49.59 -9.97 -37.05
N LYS A 679 -49.30 -11.27 -36.87
CA LYS A 679 -49.05 -11.86 -35.55
C LYS A 679 -47.74 -11.38 -34.91
N GLN A 680 -46.76 -10.95 -35.71
CA GLN A 680 -45.48 -10.45 -35.22
C GLN A 680 -45.53 -8.96 -34.82
N LEU A 681 -46.54 -8.22 -35.29
CA LEU A 681 -46.69 -6.79 -35.05
C LEU A 681 -46.69 -6.38 -33.56
N PRO A 682 -47.36 -7.09 -32.62
CA PRO A 682 -47.30 -6.76 -31.19
C PRO A 682 -45.89 -6.84 -30.60
N TYR A 683 -45.08 -7.80 -31.06
CA TYR A 683 -43.71 -7.97 -30.60
C TYR A 683 -42.84 -6.80 -31.10
N VAL A 684 -42.96 -6.47 -32.39
CA VAL A 684 -42.26 -5.34 -33.01
C VAL A 684 -42.64 -4.00 -32.35
N ILE A 685 -43.93 -3.79 -32.08
CA ILE A 685 -44.42 -2.61 -31.37
C ILE A 685 -43.85 -2.55 -29.95
N TYR A 686 -43.84 -3.66 -29.23
CA TYR A 686 -43.32 -3.72 -27.85
C TYR A 686 -41.84 -3.32 -27.77
N GLU A 687 -41.01 -3.81 -28.69
CA GLU A 687 -39.59 -3.43 -28.74
C GLU A 687 -39.39 -1.93 -29.02
N GLU A 688 -40.17 -1.38 -29.97
CA GLU A 688 -40.07 0.01 -30.40
C GLU A 688 -40.81 0.99 -29.46
N ASN A 689 -41.69 0.50 -28.58
CA ASN A 689 -42.43 1.31 -27.62
C ASN A 689 -41.49 2.07 -26.66
N LYS A 690 -40.31 1.50 -26.38
CA LYS A 690 -39.26 2.15 -25.58
C LYS A 690 -38.75 3.45 -26.21
N ARG A 691 -38.90 3.62 -27.52
CA ARG A 691 -38.38 4.75 -28.30
C ARG A 691 -39.47 5.66 -28.85
N TYR A 692 -40.63 5.10 -29.20
CA TYR A 692 -41.73 5.79 -29.88
C TYR A 692 -43.07 5.60 -29.16
N SER A 693 -43.08 5.67 -27.83
CA SER A 693 -44.25 5.32 -27.00
C SER A 693 -45.55 6.00 -27.41
N VAL A 694 -45.49 7.30 -27.68
CA VAL A 694 -46.62 8.14 -28.11
C VAL A 694 -47.28 7.63 -29.41
N LEU A 695 -46.50 7.05 -30.32
CA LEU A 695 -46.99 6.50 -31.60
C LEU A 695 -47.39 5.03 -31.48
N MET A 696 -46.63 4.25 -30.71
CA MET A 696 -46.76 2.80 -30.62
C MET A 696 -47.95 2.37 -29.75
N ASP A 697 -48.29 3.11 -28.69
CA ASP A 697 -49.43 2.79 -27.82
C ASP A 697 -50.79 2.85 -28.54
N PRO A 698 -51.12 3.89 -29.34
CA PRO A 698 -52.35 3.91 -30.14
C PRO A 698 -52.43 2.77 -31.17
N ILE A 699 -51.32 2.46 -31.83
CA ILE A 699 -51.19 1.37 -32.81
C ILE A 699 -51.45 0.01 -32.12
N HIS A 700 -50.82 -0.21 -30.96
CA HIS A 700 -51.00 -1.41 -30.15
C HIS A 700 -52.45 -1.60 -29.69
N LYS A 701 -53.06 -0.53 -29.18
CA LYS A 701 -54.44 -0.52 -28.68
C LYS A 701 -55.42 -0.84 -29.80
N ASN A 702 -55.23 -0.25 -30.98
CA ASN A 702 -56.10 -0.47 -32.14
C ASN A 702 -55.99 -1.90 -32.67
N TYR A 703 -54.78 -2.41 -32.87
CA TYR A 703 -54.55 -3.81 -33.26
C TYR A 703 -55.18 -4.79 -32.26
N THR A 704 -55.00 -4.55 -30.96
CA THR A 704 -55.57 -5.40 -29.89
C THR A 704 -57.10 -5.38 -29.91
N ASN A 705 -57.72 -4.23 -30.15
CA ASN A 705 -59.17 -4.10 -30.26
C ASN A 705 -59.72 -4.87 -31.47
N ASN A 706 -59.10 -4.73 -32.65
CA ASN A 706 -59.48 -5.48 -33.85
C ASN A 706 -59.30 -7.00 -33.64
N LYS A 707 -58.22 -7.42 -32.97
CA LYS A 707 -57.99 -8.83 -32.60
C LYS A 707 -59.08 -9.35 -31.67
N LYS A 708 -59.47 -8.59 -30.64
CA LYS A 708 -60.57 -8.93 -29.71
C LYS A 708 -61.92 -9.10 -30.42
N LYS A 709 -62.23 -8.24 -31.40
CA LYS A 709 -63.45 -8.37 -32.23
C LYS A 709 -63.46 -9.66 -33.07
N CYS A 710 -62.29 -10.13 -33.51
CA CYS A 710 -62.13 -11.43 -34.17
C CYS A 710 -62.23 -12.64 -33.21
N SER A 711 -62.35 -12.44 -31.88
CA SER A 711 -62.39 -13.50 -30.86
C SER A 711 -63.78 -13.85 -30.29
N LYS A 712 -64.88 -13.25 -30.79
CA LYS A 712 -66.31 -13.39 -30.38
C LYS A 712 -66.80 -12.45 -29.24
N GLY A 713 -67.76 -11.56 -29.58
CA GLY A 713 -68.76 -10.90 -28.70
C GLY A 713 -68.33 -9.60 -27.98
N CYS A 714 -68.99 -8.46 -28.23
CA CYS A 714 -68.69 -7.16 -27.58
C CYS A 714 -69.07 -7.10 -26.08
N PHE A 715 -68.16 -6.64 -25.22
CA PHE A 715 -68.38 -6.30 -23.79
C PHE A 715 -67.61 -5.00 -23.43
N HIS A 716 -68.23 -4.06 -22.72
CA HIS A 716 -67.53 -2.94 -22.08
C HIS A 716 -66.87 -3.40 -20.76
N PRO A 717 -65.65 -2.95 -20.39
CA PRO A 717 -64.94 -3.39 -19.18
C PRO A 717 -65.68 -3.17 -17.85
N SER A 718 -66.63 -2.24 -17.81
CA SER A 718 -67.43 -1.93 -16.62
C SER A 718 -68.71 -2.77 -16.46
N GLY A 719 -68.95 -3.75 -17.34
CA GLY A 719 -70.07 -4.71 -17.23
C GLY A 719 -71.39 -4.32 -17.92
N TYR A 720 -71.46 -3.16 -18.58
CA TYR A 720 -72.67 -2.71 -19.28
C TYR A 720 -72.77 -3.24 -20.73
N PRO A 721 -73.99 -3.57 -21.21
CA PRO A 721 -74.23 -4.03 -22.57
C PRO A 721 -74.20 -2.91 -23.62
N CYS A 722 -74.03 -3.24 -24.90
CA CYS A 722 -74.15 -2.29 -26.00
C CYS A 722 -75.61 -1.95 -26.29
N CYS A 723 -75.90 -0.73 -26.79
CA CYS A 723 -77.25 -0.40 -27.24
C CYS A 723 -77.55 -1.17 -28.54
N LEU A 724 -78.62 -1.97 -28.52
CA LEU A 724 -78.94 -2.86 -29.63
C LEU A 724 -79.94 -2.23 -30.61
N LYS A 725 -80.77 -1.31 -30.12
CA LYS A 725 -81.82 -0.66 -30.93
C LYS A 725 -81.74 0.85 -30.93
N THR A 726 -81.41 1.48 -29.80
CA THR A 726 -81.35 2.95 -29.74
C THR A 726 -80.01 3.51 -30.21
N LYS A 727 -80.06 4.68 -30.87
CA LYS A 727 -78.90 5.51 -31.24
C LYS A 727 -78.95 6.89 -30.59
N GLU A 728 -79.93 7.13 -29.73
CA GLU A 728 -80.10 8.39 -29.05
C GLU A 728 -79.10 8.49 -27.89
N VAL A 729 -78.32 9.57 -27.88
CA VAL A 729 -77.31 9.80 -26.84
C VAL A 729 -77.98 10.51 -25.67
N VAL A 730 -78.04 9.82 -24.53
CA VAL A 730 -78.67 10.31 -23.31
C VAL A 730 -77.63 10.99 -22.41
N THR A 731 -76.37 10.55 -22.46
CA THR A 731 -75.25 11.22 -21.81
C THR A 731 -73.92 10.87 -22.48
N THR A 732 -72.89 11.70 -22.25
CA THR A 732 -71.53 11.49 -22.76
C THR A 732 -70.55 11.72 -21.61
N ASP A 733 -69.61 10.79 -21.45
CA ASP A 733 -68.51 10.91 -20.49
C ASP A 733 -67.16 10.66 -21.19
N VAL A 734 -66.09 10.56 -20.40
CA VAL A 734 -64.74 10.25 -20.89
C VAL A 734 -64.61 8.87 -21.55
N SER A 735 -65.59 7.99 -21.34
CA SER A 735 -65.66 6.64 -21.90
C SER A 735 -66.38 6.60 -23.25
N GLY A 736 -67.24 7.59 -23.57
CA GLY A 736 -67.89 7.74 -24.87
C GLY A 736 -69.37 8.14 -24.78
N ASN A 737 -70.11 7.89 -25.86
CA ASN A 737 -71.55 8.19 -25.94
C ASN A 737 -72.40 7.03 -25.39
N TRP A 738 -73.37 7.35 -24.53
CA TRP A 738 -74.24 6.39 -23.87
C TRP A 738 -75.71 6.58 -24.27
N GLY A 739 -76.42 5.47 -24.44
CA GLY A 739 -77.86 5.40 -24.63
C GLY A 739 -78.56 4.73 -23.44
N TYR A 740 -79.89 4.67 -23.50
CA TYR A 740 -80.71 4.00 -22.48
C TYR A 740 -81.75 3.09 -23.17
N GLU A 741 -81.73 1.79 -22.86
CA GLU A 741 -82.61 0.78 -23.48
C GLU A 741 -82.98 -0.29 -22.45
N ASN A 742 -84.22 -0.79 -22.47
CA ASN A 742 -84.71 -1.84 -21.56
C ASN A 742 -84.51 -1.54 -20.07
N ASN A 743 -84.70 -0.27 -19.67
CA ASN A 743 -84.52 0.23 -18.31
C ASN A 743 -83.08 0.16 -17.76
N ASP A 744 -82.06 0.13 -18.64
CA ASP A 744 -80.66 0.19 -18.22
C ASP A 744 -79.79 1.00 -19.21
N PHE A 745 -78.61 1.42 -18.75
CA PHE A 745 -77.64 2.15 -19.56
C PHE A 745 -76.89 1.22 -20.52
N CYS A 746 -76.68 1.69 -21.75
CA CYS A 746 -76.00 0.94 -22.80
C CYS A 746 -75.04 1.84 -23.61
N PHE A 747 -74.02 1.25 -24.24
CA PHE A 747 -72.94 2.01 -24.91
C PHE A 747 -73.11 2.11 -26.44
N ILE A 748 -72.81 3.27 -27.06
CA ILE A 748 -73.06 3.56 -28.49
C ILE A 748 -71.77 3.64 -29.36
N SER A 749 -70.79 4.51 -29.09
CA SER A 749 -69.53 4.58 -29.88
C SER A 749 -68.43 5.52 -29.32
N PHE A 750 -67.19 5.38 -29.85
CA PHE A 750 -66.00 6.22 -29.61
C PHE A 750 -65.71 7.14 -30.81
N SER A 751 -65.35 8.41 -30.57
CA SER A 751 -64.99 9.39 -31.61
C SER A 751 -63.60 9.98 -31.37
N ILE A 752 -62.51 9.39 -31.89
CA ILE A 752 -61.20 10.06 -32.13
C ILE A 752 -60.42 9.21 -33.15
N GLY A 753 -60.29 9.71 -34.38
CA GLY A 753 -59.45 9.10 -35.43
C GLY A 753 -58.82 10.11 -36.40
N ILE A 754 -59.33 11.34 -36.46
CA ILE A 754 -58.92 12.34 -37.47
C ILE A 754 -57.89 13.36 -36.93
N LYS A 755 -57.73 13.49 -35.60
CA LYS A 755 -56.82 14.49 -35.00
C LYS A 755 -55.33 14.13 -35.02
N ILE A 756 -54.99 12.85 -35.17
CA ILE A 756 -53.59 12.35 -35.08
C ILE A 756 -52.80 12.60 -36.37
N LEU A 757 -53.45 12.51 -37.54
CA LEU A 757 -52.78 12.69 -38.84
C LEU A 757 -52.28 14.13 -39.10
N TYR A 758 -52.94 15.15 -38.53
CA TYR A 758 -52.54 16.55 -38.72
C TYR A 758 -51.27 16.92 -37.92
N PHE A 759 -51.09 16.32 -36.73
CA PHE A 759 -49.97 16.64 -35.84
C PHE A 759 -48.64 16.01 -36.27
N ILE A 760 -48.66 14.85 -36.96
CA ILE A 760 -47.45 14.12 -37.36
C ILE A 760 -46.65 14.85 -38.46
N ASN A 761 -47.31 15.61 -39.33
CA ASN A 761 -46.65 16.27 -40.46
C ASN A 761 -45.97 17.61 -40.13
N ASN A 762 -46.26 18.22 -38.96
CA ASN A 762 -45.85 19.60 -38.65
C ASN A 762 -44.86 19.72 -37.49
N CYS A 763 -44.27 18.61 -37.05
CA CYS A 763 -43.49 18.59 -35.81
C CYS A 763 -42.05 18.12 -36.03
N TRP A 764 -41.12 19.05 -35.82
CA TRP A 764 -39.70 18.93 -36.15
C TRP A 764 -38.91 18.15 -35.10
N SER A 765 -39.29 18.18 -33.81
CA SER A 765 -38.54 17.55 -32.71
C SER A 765 -38.46 16.03 -32.79
N ILE A 766 -39.42 15.39 -33.49
CA ILE A 766 -39.41 13.93 -33.72
C ILE A 766 -38.10 13.51 -34.39
N SER A 767 -37.57 14.34 -35.29
CA SER A 767 -36.31 14.06 -35.99
C SER A 767 -35.09 14.05 -35.07
N LEU A 768 -35.18 14.68 -33.90
CA LEU A 768 -34.15 14.75 -32.86
C LEU A 768 -34.34 13.70 -31.75
N GLY A 769 -35.36 12.85 -31.87
CA GLY A 769 -35.65 11.79 -30.90
C GLY A 769 -36.53 12.24 -29.72
N TYR A 770 -37.17 13.40 -29.82
CA TYR A 770 -38.09 13.91 -28.80
C TYR A 770 -39.53 13.98 -29.34
N PRO A 771 -40.56 13.70 -28.52
CA PRO A 771 -41.96 13.74 -28.95
C PRO A 771 -42.42 15.15 -29.32
N CYS A 772 -43.59 15.27 -29.94
CA CYS A 772 -44.29 16.56 -30.07
C CYS A 772 -45.10 16.84 -28.83
N CYS A 773 -45.23 18.11 -28.49
CA CYS A 773 -46.19 18.51 -27.48
C CYS A 773 -47.61 18.35 -28.04
N MET A 774 -48.43 17.57 -27.34
CA MET A 774 -49.79 17.19 -27.76
C MET A 774 -50.87 17.82 -26.89
N LYS A 775 -50.52 18.21 -25.67
CA LYS A 775 -51.39 18.78 -24.64
C LYS A 775 -51.05 20.24 -24.34
N THR A 776 -49.80 20.66 -24.53
CA THR A 776 -49.29 21.99 -24.20
C THR A 776 -48.71 22.72 -25.41
N ASN A 777 -48.95 24.02 -25.47
CA ASN A 777 -48.27 24.95 -26.37
C ASN A 777 -47.36 25.92 -25.60
N ASN A 778 -47.08 25.64 -24.32
CA ASN A 778 -46.24 26.49 -23.50
C ASN A 778 -44.76 26.23 -23.80
N VAL A 779 -44.10 27.24 -24.36
CA VAL A 779 -42.67 27.21 -24.64
C VAL A 779 -41.91 27.36 -23.33
N VAL A 780 -41.14 26.34 -22.95
CA VAL A 780 -40.23 26.38 -21.79
C VAL A 780 -38.78 26.63 -22.17
N TYR A 781 -38.41 26.38 -23.44
CA TYR A 781 -37.05 26.60 -23.93
C TYR A 781 -37.05 26.81 -25.45
N VAL A 782 -36.10 27.59 -25.98
CA VAL A 782 -35.97 27.83 -27.43
C VAL A 782 -34.49 27.71 -27.80
N ASP A 783 -34.22 26.93 -28.84
CA ASP A 783 -32.89 26.82 -29.43
C ASP A 783 -32.95 27.00 -30.96
N LYS A 784 -31.83 26.67 -31.61
CA LYS A 784 -31.69 26.75 -33.09
C LYS A 784 -32.58 25.75 -33.84
N ASP A 785 -33.06 24.71 -33.16
CA ASP A 785 -33.84 23.63 -33.77
C ASP A 785 -35.34 23.91 -33.65
N GLY A 786 -35.78 24.60 -32.59
CA GLY A 786 -37.11 25.22 -32.51
C GLY A 786 -37.58 25.53 -31.07
N GLN A 787 -38.91 25.65 -30.90
CA GLN A 787 -39.52 25.91 -29.59
C GLN A 787 -39.86 24.61 -28.85
N TRP A 788 -39.40 24.47 -27.62
CA TRP A 788 -39.57 23.27 -26.79
C TRP A 788 -40.60 23.48 -25.68
N GLY A 789 -41.44 22.47 -25.48
CA GLY A 789 -42.37 22.30 -24.36
C GLY A 789 -41.93 21.17 -23.43
N ALA A 790 -42.66 20.99 -22.33
CA ALA A 790 -42.50 19.84 -21.43
C ALA A 790 -43.87 19.27 -21.03
N GLU A 791 -44.06 17.96 -21.16
CA GLU A 791 -45.28 17.23 -20.81
C GLU A 791 -44.93 15.97 -20.03
N ASP A 792 -45.69 15.70 -18.96
CA ASP A 792 -45.56 14.48 -18.16
C ASP A 792 -44.10 14.17 -17.75
N GLY A 793 -43.31 15.21 -17.45
CA GLY A 793 -41.90 15.11 -17.05
C GLY A 793 -40.88 14.95 -18.18
N HIS A 794 -41.28 15.03 -19.45
CA HIS A 794 -40.44 14.82 -20.62
C HIS A 794 -40.42 16.02 -21.57
N TRP A 795 -39.29 16.22 -22.26
CA TRP A 795 -39.13 17.26 -23.29
C TRP A 795 -39.90 16.90 -24.56
N CYS A 796 -40.58 17.88 -25.14
CA CYS A 796 -41.29 17.75 -26.40
C CYS A 796 -41.09 19.00 -27.28
N GLY A 797 -41.16 18.88 -28.61
CA GLY A 797 -41.13 20.04 -29.50
C GLY A 797 -42.52 20.58 -29.78
N ILE A 798 -42.64 21.89 -29.79
CA ILE A 798 -43.88 22.57 -30.15
C ILE A 798 -44.00 22.55 -31.68
N PRO A 799 -45.07 21.98 -32.24
CA PRO A 799 -45.30 21.96 -33.69
C PRO A 799 -45.38 23.38 -34.23
N ASN A 800 -44.86 23.60 -35.44
CA ASN A 800 -44.93 24.91 -36.11
C ASN A 800 -46.32 25.23 -36.65
#